data_AF-A0A009QML5-F1
#
_entry.id   AF-A0A009QML5-F1
#
_cell.length_a   1.000
_cell.length_b   1.000
_cell.length_c   1.000
_cell.angle_alpha   90.00
_cell.angle_beta   90.00
_cell.angle_gamma   90.00
#
_symmetry.space_group_name_H-M   'P 1'
#
loop_
_entity.id
_entity.type
_entity.pdbx_description
1 polymer ?
#
loop_
_entity_poly.entity_id
_entity_poly.type
_entity_poly.pdbx_seq_one_letter_code
_entity_poly.pdbx_strand_id
1 'polypeptide(L)'
;MTTLNYTVRFQKTVLASLIGLFLSQSSFALEELSDAGLSETIGEGIAILPQNTFMVFRGAGPNESVNQIITDRSKDTGYINYVPVGPLSVGAADTSGNGTVGPEDRAVGKADIFLYGLALSKSDGDANSRIANTSAAAAISSWGTGANPWIFKVKTATNVPNFSTTDSGVYPVTYLSLEAPLYQPLIDGAEGADAYNLKLGLWADAFVRNPNVVATTNGSLAQFQYGNNNGLIGTSIDTTRANRLRLQGILNGFSLNGSQISMFQTLGGATTAGGMSPFYNNTLGMSGLVRLNTGDSKNTSIVTENVTSQTQTYATSSNNGWQTVHAGANSTLSASSTGDCGNSGTGSFSTSRGCRYYVENRTRTDTKTSNKTRIAFNDTNKVLRFSTRETSDSPNASNNLYTPAFDSAGAVAPKFADSEGLYLYNPNINLVLGNLYQPLILGSDGKNFSIEIARIANKPEIYKQIYTDYTGADTTYKGSTCNVYSCVNPTHSSITIGTVYSPDNGKTLLANTGEGAIGVSFGRLISTGTQVSGTSAGSLVSMTNSVSGTTSATMTEVRFKQRQQNTQTWKQEYSCGLFNSNCGYKTLGYLYQWEYSKGTGAWVITNPTPKPADATTCSGALGCTSTSGSTPMYGATSNRDWTNSAIPWLTSRNAVVNDLIGSSNGTTGYVIPTANQAPALSNISPLNNLGSASIDGVLIQHLKLTTKGL
;
A
#
# COMPACT_ATOMS: atom_id res chain seq x y z
N MET A 1 13.47 -18.65 -94.58
CA MET A 1 13.97 -18.59 -93.19
C MET A 1 13.62 -17.20 -92.68
N THR A 2 12.74 -17.16 -91.68
CA THR A 2 11.90 -16.02 -91.29
C THR A 2 12.70 -14.90 -90.61
N THR A 3 12.59 -13.70 -91.16
CA THR A 3 13.04 -12.45 -90.55
C THR A 3 12.06 -12.03 -89.46
N LEU A 4 12.51 -12.04 -88.20
CA LEU A 4 11.78 -11.43 -87.09
C LEU A 4 11.98 -9.92 -87.13
N ASN A 5 10.95 -9.19 -87.55
CA ASN A 5 10.84 -7.75 -87.37
C ASN A 5 10.59 -7.45 -85.89
N TYR A 6 11.59 -6.91 -85.18
CA TYR A 6 11.37 -6.31 -83.87
C TYR A 6 10.86 -4.87 -84.04
N THR A 7 9.60 -4.63 -83.68
CA THR A 7 8.88 -3.37 -83.93
C THR A 7 9.15 -2.26 -82.93
N VAL A 8 10.10 -2.39 -82.00
CA VAL A 8 10.39 -1.32 -81.03
C VAL A 8 11.90 -1.26 -80.69
N ARG A 9 12.59 -0.23 -81.17
CA ARG A 9 13.93 0.14 -80.69
C ARG A 9 13.76 1.01 -79.45
N PHE A 10 13.77 0.40 -78.26
CA PHE A 10 13.81 1.15 -77.01
C PHE A 10 15.14 1.89 -76.89
N GLN A 11 15.11 3.22 -76.76
CA GLN A 11 16.34 4.00 -76.59
C GLN A 11 16.99 3.64 -75.26
N LYS A 12 18.32 3.39 -75.27
CA LYS A 12 19.09 3.01 -74.07
C LYS A 12 18.92 4.00 -72.92
N THR A 13 18.70 5.27 -73.23
CA THR A 13 18.38 6.35 -72.30
C THR A 13 17.06 6.11 -71.56
N VAL A 14 16.02 5.61 -72.25
CA VAL A 14 14.69 5.33 -71.66
C VAL A 14 14.74 4.10 -70.76
N LEU A 15 15.53 3.09 -71.14
CA LEU A 15 15.74 1.92 -70.28
C LEU A 15 16.54 2.29 -69.02
N ALA A 16 17.54 3.16 -69.14
CA ALA A 16 18.33 3.64 -68.00
C ALA A 16 17.51 4.51 -67.04
N SER A 17 16.61 5.36 -67.53
CA SER A 17 15.73 6.15 -66.67
C SER A 17 14.61 5.31 -66.05
N LEU A 18 14.10 4.28 -66.74
CA LEU A 18 13.14 3.33 -66.15
C LEU A 18 13.78 2.52 -65.02
N ILE A 19 15.01 2.03 -65.22
CA ILE A 19 15.79 1.33 -64.18
C ILE A 19 16.11 2.28 -63.01
N GLY A 20 16.44 3.55 -63.29
CA GLY A 20 16.62 4.57 -62.26
C GLY A 20 15.36 4.85 -61.44
N LEU A 21 14.18 4.80 -62.07
CA LEU A 21 12.87 4.98 -61.41
C LEU A 21 12.49 3.78 -60.52
N PHE A 22 12.93 2.57 -60.88
CA PHE A 22 12.69 1.36 -60.08
C PHE A 22 13.76 1.11 -59.01
N LEU A 23 14.88 1.85 -59.03
CA LEU A 23 15.97 1.76 -58.05
C LEU A 23 16.03 2.97 -57.10
N SER A 24 15.21 4.00 -57.29
CA SER A 24 15.09 5.10 -56.33
C SER A 24 14.42 4.58 -55.06
N GLN A 25 15.18 4.53 -53.95
CA GLN A 25 14.64 4.22 -52.63
C GLN A 25 13.55 5.23 -52.28
N SER A 26 12.43 4.75 -51.73
CA SER A 26 11.35 5.56 -51.22
C SER A 26 11.87 6.44 -50.08
N SER A 27 12.25 7.68 -50.38
CA SER A 27 12.43 8.72 -49.37
C SER A 27 11.06 9.12 -48.88
N PHE A 28 10.68 8.72 -47.67
CA PHE A 28 9.52 9.28 -46.96
C PHE A 28 9.82 10.74 -46.59
N ALA A 29 9.66 11.62 -47.57
CA ALA A 29 9.40 13.03 -47.32
C ALA A 29 7.89 13.17 -47.13
N LEU A 30 7.48 14.04 -46.19
CA LEU A 30 6.09 14.36 -45.88
C LEU A 30 5.26 14.48 -47.15
N GLU A 31 4.37 13.52 -47.39
CA GLU A 31 3.40 13.56 -48.48
C GLU A 31 2.38 14.65 -48.13
N GLU A 32 2.15 15.59 -49.05
CA GLU A 32 1.13 16.62 -48.89
C GLU A 32 -0.24 15.95 -48.91
N LEU A 33 -0.84 15.72 -47.74
CA LEU A 33 -2.25 15.36 -47.65
C LEU A 33 -3.07 16.56 -48.12
N SER A 34 -3.62 16.46 -49.33
CA SER A 34 -4.54 17.47 -49.85
C SER A 34 -5.76 17.60 -48.91
N ASP A 35 -6.23 18.84 -48.72
CA ASP A 35 -7.37 19.17 -47.85
C ASP A 35 -8.64 18.37 -48.23
N ALA A 36 -8.75 17.97 -49.50
CA ALA A 36 -9.83 17.11 -50.00
C ALA A 36 -9.80 15.69 -49.41
N GLY A 37 -8.61 15.06 -49.30
CA GLY A 37 -8.45 13.72 -48.71
C GLY A 37 -8.61 13.68 -47.19
N LEU A 38 -8.26 14.79 -46.51
CA LEU A 38 -8.53 14.99 -45.08
C LEU A 38 -10.03 15.19 -44.77
N SER A 39 -10.79 15.75 -45.72
CA SER A 39 -12.23 15.97 -45.54
C SER A 39 -13.08 14.69 -45.70
N GLU A 40 -12.56 13.69 -46.42
CA GLU A 40 -13.24 12.40 -46.65
C GLU A 40 -13.03 11.40 -45.48
N THR A 41 -12.00 11.60 -44.65
CA THR A 41 -11.70 10.78 -43.47
C THR A 41 -12.25 11.41 -42.20
N ILE A 42 -13.54 11.15 -41.93
CA ILE A 42 -14.19 11.62 -40.70
C ILE A 42 -13.61 10.86 -39.49
N GLY A 43 -12.72 11.50 -38.72
CA GLY A 43 -12.31 11.04 -37.39
C GLY A 43 -10.96 10.33 -37.27
N GLU A 44 -10.09 10.40 -38.28
CA GLU A 44 -8.73 9.86 -38.19
C GLU A 44 -7.79 10.88 -37.52
N GLY A 45 -7.14 10.47 -36.43
CA GLY A 45 -6.12 11.28 -35.76
C GLY A 45 -4.78 11.24 -36.49
N ILE A 46 -3.88 12.16 -36.15
CA ILE A 46 -2.49 12.10 -36.58
C ILE A 46 -1.75 11.08 -35.71
N ALA A 47 -1.21 10.04 -36.35
CA ALA A 47 -0.31 9.10 -35.70
C ALA A 47 1.14 9.63 -35.70
N ILE A 48 1.81 9.56 -34.56
CA ILE A 48 3.21 9.98 -34.38
C ILE A 48 3.99 8.78 -33.86
N LEU A 49 5.15 8.51 -34.46
CA LEU A 49 6.02 7.41 -34.06
C LEU A 49 7.46 7.89 -33.91
N PRO A 50 7.87 8.32 -32.70
CA PRO A 50 9.26 8.71 -32.45
C PRO A 50 10.17 7.47 -32.54
N GLN A 51 11.20 7.54 -33.38
CA GLN A 51 12.17 6.44 -33.59
C GLN A 51 13.60 6.96 -33.50
N ASN A 52 14.50 6.09 -33.04
CA ASN A 52 15.93 6.36 -32.85
C ASN A 52 16.20 7.71 -32.16
N THR A 53 15.38 8.02 -31.16
CA THR A 53 15.32 9.36 -30.56
C THR A 53 15.68 9.32 -29.09
N PHE A 54 16.23 10.43 -28.61
CA PHE A 54 16.40 10.76 -27.22
C PHE A 54 16.36 12.28 -27.11
N MET A 55 16.03 12.80 -25.94
CA MET A 55 15.90 14.24 -25.71
C MET A 55 16.89 14.65 -24.63
N VAL A 56 17.63 15.73 -24.86
CA VAL A 56 18.49 16.36 -23.86
C VAL A 56 18.22 17.86 -23.90
N PHE A 57 17.99 18.44 -22.73
CA PHE A 57 17.73 19.86 -22.59
C PHE A 57 19.06 20.62 -22.51
N ARG A 58 19.43 21.23 -23.65
CA ARG A 58 20.70 21.94 -23.86
C ARG A 58 20.51 23.44 -23.70
N GLY A 59 21.59 24.14 -23.39
CA GLY A 59 21.61 25.61 -23.45
C GLY A 59 21.35 26.11 -24.86
N ALA A 60 20.93 27.37 -24.98
CA ALA A 60 20.77 28.01 -26.28
C ALA A 60 22.11 28.04 -27.04
N GLY A 61 22.11 27.64 -28.30
CA GLY A 61 23.32 27.56 -29.10
C GLY A 61 23.08 27.00 -30.50
N PRO A 62 24.15 26.86 -31.30
CA PRO A 62 24.06 26.21 -32.61
C PRO A 62 23.69 24.73 -32.47
N ASN A 63 23.14 24.15 -33.54
CA ASN A 63 22.86 22.72 -33.61
C ASN A 63 24.13 21.90 -33.37
N GLU A 64 24.01 20.85 -32.56
CA GLU A 64 25.11 19.97 -32.18
C GLU A 64 24.97 18.61 -32.89
N SER A 65 26.09 17.94 -33.16
CA SER A 65 26.04 16.55 -33.59
C SER A 65 25.57 15.63 -32.46
N VAL A 66 24.97 14.49 -32.80
CA VAL A 66 24.54 13.46 -31.83
C VAL A 66 25.67 13.07 -30.87
N ASN A 67 26.91 12.95 -31.38
CA ASN A 67 28.06 12.62 -30.55
C ASN A 67 28.38 13.72 -29.53
N GLN A 68 28.27 14.99 -29.92
CA GLN A 68 28.46 16.13 -29.00
C GLN A 68 27.38 16.15 -27.92
N ILE A 69 26.12 15.88 -28.25
CA ILE A 69 25.02 15.86 -27.26
C ILE A 69 25.28 14.80 -26.17
N ILE A 70 25.83 13.64 -26.54
CA ILE A 70 26.11 12.54 -25.62
C ILE A 70 27.40 12.77 -24.80
N THR A 71 28.46 13.27 -25.43
CA THR A 71 29.80 13.33 -24.82
C THR A 71 30.14 14.67 -24.17
N ASP A 72 29.60 15.77 -24.67
CA ASP A 72 29.91 17.12 -24.18
C ASP A 72 28.86 17.58 -23.18
N ARG A 73 29.11 17.31 -21.90
CA ARG A 73 28.24 17.72 -20.79
C ARG A 73 28.38 19.19 -20.42
N SER A 74 29.31 19.93 -21.05
CA SER A 74 29.52 21.34 -20.70
C SER A 74 28.39 22.26 -21.15
N LYS A 75 27.55 21.83 -22.08
CA LYS A 75 26.39 22.60 -22.55
C LYS A 75 25.04 22.11 -22.02
N ASP A 76 25.07 21.37 -20.91
CA ASP A 76 23.86 21.02 -20.14
C ASP A 76 23.36 22.21 -19.29
N THR A 77 23.44 23.41 -19.86
CA THR A 77 23.05 24.69 -19.25
C THR A 77 21.59 25.05 -19.53
N GLY A 78 20.84 24.20 -20.24
CA GLY A 78 19.40 24.35 -20.38
C GLY A 78 18.71 24.13 -19.04
N TYR A 79 17.95 25.11 -18.57
CA TYR A 79 17.29 25.05 -17.26
C TYR A 79 15.86 25.61 -17.29
N ILE A 80 15.05 25.10 -16.37
CA ILE A 80 13.79 25.68 -15.96
C ILE A 80 14.04 26.34 -14.61
N ASN A 81 13.76 27.64 -14.52
CA ASN A 81 13.94 28.41 -13.29
C ASN A 81 12.58 28.70 -12.65
N TYR A 82 12.41 28.23 -11.42
CA TYR A 82 11.27 28.52 -10.58
C TYR A 82 11.63 29.69 -9.65
N VAL A 83 11.39 30.90 -10.13
CA VAL A 83 11.67 32.12 -9.38
C VAL A 83 10.54 32.41 -8.40
N PRO A 84 10.83 32.53 -7.09
CA PRO A 84 9.82 32.92 -6.13
C PRO A 84 9.48 34.42 -6.27
N VAL A 85 8.20 34.75 -6.38
CA VAL A 85 7.72 36.15 -6.50
C VAL A 85 7.05 36.67 -5.22
N GLY A 86 6.97 37.99 -5.09
CA GLY A 86 6.32 38.70 -3.97
C GLY A 86 7.17 38.83 -2.69
N PRO A 87 6.68 39.56 -1.66
CA PRO A 87 7.38 39.69 -0.36
C PRO A 87 7.32 38.41 0.49
N LEU A 88 8.18 38.30 1.50
CA LEU A 88 8.07 37.27 2.54
C LEU A 88 6.82 37.54 3.40
N SER A 89 6.13 36.48 3.84
CA SER A 89 5.02 36.62 4.78
C SER A 89 5.55 36.95 6.18
N VAL A 90 4.74 37.64 6.99
CA VAL A 90 5.08 37.94 8.39
C VAL A 90 5.40 36.66 9.17
N GLY A 91 4.62 35.60 9.02
CA GLY A 91 4.88 34.33 9.71
C GLY A 91 6.13 33.59 9.23
N ALA A 92 6.59 33.80 7.99
CA ALA A 92 7.87 33.25 7.55
C ALA A 92 9.06 34.07 8.09
N ALA A 93 8.85 35.37 8.26
CA ALA A 93 9.84 36.34 8.75
C ALA A 93 9.99 36.33 10.28
N ASP A 94 8.92 36.01 11.02
CA ASP A 94 8.90 35.86 12.47
C ASP A 94 9.32 34.44 12.88
N THR A 95 10.61 34.18 12.80
CA THR A 95 11.22 32.92 13.23
C THR A 95 11.21 32.73 14.75
N SER A 96 11.01 33.81 15.52
CA SER A 96 10.90 33.78 16.98
C SER A 96 9.51 33.33 17.44
N GLY A 97 8.49 33.48 16.59
CA GLY A 97 7.11 33.14 16.85
C GLY A 97 6.39 34.12 17.79
N ASN A 98 6.90 35.36 17.93
CA ASN A 98 6.37 36.35 18.87
C ASN A 98 5.27 37.26 18.27
N GLY A 99 4.90 37.04 17.01
CA GLY A 99 3.91 37.80 16.26
C GLY A 99 4.45 39.07 15.60
N THR A 100 5.74 39.35 15.74
CA THR A 100 6.40 40.55 15.17
C THR A 100 7.72 40.17 14.51
N VAL A 101 8.13 40.93 13.50
CA VAL A 101 9.43 40.76 12.87
C VAL A 101 10.39 41.76 13.50
N GLY A 102 11.40 41.28 14.21
CA GLY A 102 12.31 42.11 15.00
C GLY A 102 13.73 41.54 15.14
N PRO A 103 14.55 42.14 16.02
CA PRO A 103 15.95 41.74 16.24
C PRO A 103 16.16 40.30 16.71
N GLU A 104 15.12 39.65 17.24
CA GLU A 104 15.18 38.26 17.70
C GLU A 104 15.08 37.25 16.55
N ASP A 105 14.60 37.68 15.38
CA ASP A 105 14.38 36.83 14.23
C ASP A 105 15.65 36.54 13.43
N ARG A 106 15.69 35.40 12.75
CA ARG A 106 16.77 34.99 11.87
C ARG A 106 16.48 35.42 10.43
N ALA A 107 17.55 35.69 9.69
CA ALA A 107 17.49 35.92 8.26
C ALA A 107 16.85 34.73 7.51
N VAL A 108 15.67 34.95 6.92
CA VAL A 108 14.94 34.01 6.06
C VAL A 108 14.83 34.54 4.62
N GLY A 109 14.84 33.63 3.65
CA GLY A 109 14.81 33.96 2.22
C GLY A 109 13.97 32.95 1.46
N LYS A 110 13.54 33.31 0.25
CA LYS A 110 12.77 32.40 -0.62
C LYS A 110 13.70 31.49 -1.41
N ALA A 111 13.22 30.28 -1.71
CA ALA A 111 13.97 29.32 -2.53
C ALA A 111 13.84 29.67 -4.02
N ASP A 112 14.98 29.88 -4.69
CA ASP A 112 15.12 29.89 -6.16
C ASP A 112 15.51 28.49 -6.61
N ILE A 113 14.77 27.88 -7.53
CA ILE A 113 15.01 26.49 -7.93
C ILE A 113 15.35 26.41 -9.41
N PHE A 114 16.49 25.82 -9.71
CA PHE A 114 16.97 25.55 -11.07
C PHE A 114 16.86 24.06 -11.33
N LEU A 115 16.03 23.67 -12.29
CA LEU A 115 15.97 22.31 -12.82
C LEU A 115 16.70 22.29 -14.15
N TYR A 116 17.79 21.53 -14.25
CA TYR A 116 18.66 21.58 -15.43
C TYR A 116 19.19 20.22 -15.84
N GLY A 117 19.74 20.18 -17.05
CA GLY A 117 20.24 18.96 -17.66
C GLY A 117 19.17 17.87 -17.70
N LEU A 118 17.93 18.20 -18.07
CA LEU A 118 16.87 17.21 -18.27
C LEU A 118 17.22 16.31 -19.46
N ALA A 119 17.08 15.00 -19.31
CA ALA A 119 17.27 14.05 -20.40
C ALA A 119 16.23 12.93 -20.33
N LEU A 120 15.67 12.58 -21.50
CA LEU A 120 14.74 11.47 -21.68
C LEU A 120 15.31 10.52 -22.73
N SER A 121 15.49 9.26 -22.37
CA SER A 121 16.18 8.29 -23.19
C SER A 121 15.66 6.87 -22.95
N LYS A 122 16.22 5.90 -23.65
CA LYS A 122 16.16 4.49 -23.25
C LYS A 122 16.84 4.28 -21.90
N SER A 123 16.33 3.35 -21.11
CA SER A 123 16.95 2.87 -19.87
C SER A 123 18.26 2.12 -20.16
N ASP A 124 19.29 2.44 -19.40
CA ASP A 124 20.62 1.80 -19.45
C ASP A 124 20.90 0.94 -18.21
N GLY A 125 19.90 0.76 -17.34
CA GLY A 125 20.03 0.01 -16.09
C GLY A 125 20.86 0.67 -14.99
N ASP A 126 21.37 1.89 -15.17
CA ASP A 126 22.19 2.58 -14.17
C ASP A 126 21.36 3.67 -13.44
N ALA A 127 21.29 3.60 -12.11
CA ALA A 127 20.58 4.60 -11.30
C ALA A 127 21.42 5.87 -11.00
N ASN A 128 22.63 5.99 -11.52
CA ASN A 128 23.52 7.13 -11.31
C ASN A 128 23.81 7.92 -12.59
N SER A 129 23.78 7.27 -13.76
CA SER A 129 23.94 7.97 -15.04
C SER A 129 22.67 8.77 -15.39
N ARG A 130 22.85 10.00 -15.87
CA ARG A 130 21.73 10.81 -16.39
C ARG A 130 21.16 10.23 -17.68
N ILE A 131 22.06 9.83 -18.57
CA ILE A 131 21.80 9.31 -19.92
C ILE A 131 22.97 8.38 -20.24
N ALA A 132 22.75 7.38 -21.08
CA ALA A 132 23.81 6.49 -21.53
C ALA A 132 24.94 7.25 -22.24
N ASN A 133 26.15 6.72 -22.18
CA ASN A 133 27.37 7.34 -22.74
C ASN A 133 27.56 7.10 -24.25
N THR A 134 26.63 6.42 -24.91
CA THR A 134 26.62 6.23 -26.36
C THR A 134 25.23 6.49 -26.91
N SER A 135 25.15 6.96 -28.16
CA SER A 135 23.86 7.21 -28.82
C SER A 135 23.03 5.95 -28.99
N ALA A 136 23.66 4.80 -29.30
CA ALA A 136 22.96 3.52 -29.46
C ALA A 136 22.31 3.02 -28.16
N ALA A 137 22.96 3.25 -27.01
CA ALA A 137 22.40 2.90 -25.71
C ALA A 137 21.37 3.92 -25.19
N ALA A 138 21.45 5.18 -25.63
CA ALA A 138 20.52 6.24 -25.24
C ALA A 138 19.26 6.29 -26.11
N ALA A 139 19.37 5.95 -27.40
CA ALA A 139 18.27 6.06 -28.35
C ALA A 139 17.15 5.07 -28.01
N ILE A 140 15.94 5.60 -27.94
CA ILE A 140 14.69 4.83 -27.95
C ILE A 140 14.52 4.34 -29.39
N SER A 141 14.62 3.03 -29.63
CA SER A 141 14.52 2.46 -30.98
C SER A 141 13.19 2.84 -31.65
N SER A 142 12.09 2.62 -30.93
CA SER A 142 10.75 3.03 -31.30
C SER A 142 9.91 3.29 -30.05
N TRP A 143 9.18 4.40 -30.05
CA TRP A 143 8.23 4.72 -28.99
C TRP A 143 6.79 4.45 -29.45
N GLY A 144 6.42 3.17 -29.40
CA GLY A 144 5.19 2.64 -29.96
C GLY A 144 5.46 1.81 -31.22
N THR A 145 4.40 1.44 -31.92
CA THR A 145 4.44 0.70 -33.19
C THR A 145 3.44 1.31 -34.18
N GLY A 146 3.45 0.86 -35.45
CA GLY A 146 2.42 1.28 -36.41
C GLY A 146 1.00 0.91 -35.96
N ALA A 147 0.83 -0.17 -35.20
CA ALA A 147 -0.46 -0.60 -34.65
C ALA A 147 -0.83 0.11 -33.34
N ASN A 148 0.16 0.65 -32.62
CA ASN A 148 0.01 1.32 -31.33
C ASN A 148 0.91 2.59 -31.27
N PRO A 149 0.62 3.63 -32.07
CA PRO A 149 1.42 4.85 -32.12
C PRO A 149 1.00 5.85 -31.04
N TRP A 150 1.72 6.97 -30.95
CA TRP A 150 1.16 8.17 -30.32
C TRP A 150 0.04 8.69 -31.23
N ILE A 151 -1.05 9.17 -30.63
CA ILE A 151 -2.21 9.63 -31.40
C ILE A 151 -2.58 11.04 -30.96
N PHE A 152 -2.65 11.95 -31.92
CA PHE A 152 -3.23 13.27 -31.76
C PHE A 152 -4.56 13.33 -32.49
N LYS A 153 -5.68 13.44 -31.77
CA LYS A 153 -7.03 13.30 -32.37
C LYS A 153 -8.09 14.18 -31.74
N VAL A 154 -9.17 14.36 -32.46
CA VAL A 154 -10.41 14.98 -31.96
C VAL A 154 -11.46 13.90 -31.77
N LYS A 155 -12.18 13.95 -30.64
CA LYS A 155 -13.29 13.04 -30.32
C LYS A 155 -14.44 13.81 -29.66
N THR A 156 -15.65 13.27 -29.75
CA THR A 156 -16.83 13.83 -29.06
C THR A 156 -17.36 12.81 -28.06
N ALA A 157 -17.40 13.18 -26.78
CA ALA A 157 -18.12 12.44 -25.74
C ALA A 157 -19.57 12.93 -25.71
N THR A 158 -20.55 12.06 -25.97
CA THR A 158 -21.96 12.46 -26.16
C THR A 158 -22.79 12.55 -24.88
N ASN A 159 -22.31 11.95 -23.78
CA ASN A 159 -23.07 11.79 -22.55
C ASN A 159 -22.40 12.52 -21.36
N VAL A 160 -22.09 13.81 -21.50
CA VAL A 160 -21.45 14.60 -20.45
C VAL A 160 -22.49 15.47 -19.73
N PRO A 161 -22.75 15.27 -18.42
CA PRO A 161 -23.61 16.17 -17.65
C PRO A 161 -23.00 17.57 -17.53
N ASN A 162 -23.85 18.59 -17.55
CA ASN A 162 -23.42 19.96 -17.25
C ASN A 162 -23.30 20.20 -15.73
N PHE A 163 -22.85 21.40 -15.34
CA PHE A 163 -22.63 21.77 -13.95
C PHE A 163 -23.89 22.21 -13.20
N SER A 164 -25.05 22.30 -13.87
CA SER A 164 -26.29 22.74 -13.25
C SER A 164 -26.82 21.66 -12.30
N THR A 165 -27.15 22.06 -11.08
CA THR A 165 -27.72 21.15 -10.06
C THR A 165 -29.19 20.83 -10.30
N THR A 166 -29.86 21.52 -11.21
CA THR A 166 -31.30 21.32 -11.50
C THR A 166 -31.56 20.67 -12.86
N ASP A 167 -30.58 20.67 -13.76
CA ASP A 167 -30.73 20.14 -15.11
C ASP A 167 -30.09 18.76 -15.19
N SER A 168 -30.87 17.68 -15.32
CA SER A 168 -30.36 16.30 -15.45
C SER A 168 -29.95 15.91 -16.89
N GLY A 169 -29.91 16.86 -17.84
CA GLY A 169 -29.48 16.62 -19.21
C GLY A 169 -28.01 16.20 -19.36
N VAL A 170 -27.72 15.57 -20.49
CA VAL A 170 -26.35 15.26 -20.95
C VAL A 170 -26.11 15.88 -22.31
N TYR A 171 -24.87 16.31 -22.54
CA TYR A 171 -24.49 17.11 -23.70
C TYR A 171 -23.22 16.56 -24.36
N PRO A 172 -23.08 16.76 -25.68
CA PRO A 172 -21.85 16.44 -26.37
C PRO A 172 -20.72 17.42 -26.01
N VAL A 173 -19.55 16.89 -25.68
CA VAL A 173 -18.30 17.66 -25.52
C VAL A 173 -17.26 17.14 -26.48
N THR A 174 -16.84 17.98 -27.41
CA THR A 174 -15.73 17.72 -28.31
C THR A 174 -14.42 18.10 -27.64
N TYR A 175 -13.43 17.20 -27.70
CA TYR A 175 -12.11 17.39 -27.11
C TYR A 175 -11.00 17.01 -28.09
N LEU A 176 -9.90 17.75 -28.00
CA LEU A 176 -8.63 17.47 -28.67
C LEU A 176 -7.73 16.70 -27.70
N SER A 177 -7.19 15.56 -28.10
CA SER A 177 -6.44 14.65 -27.23
C SER A 177 -5.08 14.30 -27.83
N LEU A 178 -4.05 14.30 -26.99
CA LEU A 178 -2.77 13.64 -27.25
C LEU A 178 -2.70 12.39 -26.37
N GLU A 179 -2.57 11.22 -26.98
CA GLU A 179 -2.56 9.92 -26.32
C GLU A 179 -1.22 9.22 -26.60
N ALA A 180 -0.56 8.77 -25.53
CA ALA A 180 0.58 7.87 -25.64
C ALA A 180 0.12 6.47 -26.07
N PRO A 181 1.00 5.65 -26.68
CA PRO A 181 0.72 4.24 -26.97
C PRO A 181 0.16 3.52 -25.74
N LEU A 182 -0.75 2.57 -25.92
CA LEU A 182 -1.26 1.74 -24.83
C LEU A 182 -0.15 0.82 -24.30
N TYR A 183 -0.26 0.39 -23.04
CA TYR A 183 0.66 -0.60 -22.49
C TYR A 183 0.26 -2.01 -22.94
N GLN A 184 0.87 -2.50 -24.01
CA GLN A 184 0.56 -3.78 -24.65
C GLN A 184 1.84 -4.51 -25.11
N PRO A 185 2.70 -4.97 -24.18
CA PRO A 185 4.01 -5.56 -24.52
C PRO A 185 3.91 -6.84 -25.38
N LEU A 186 2.79 -7.56 -25.32
CA LEU A 186 2.55 -8.74 -26.17
C LEU A 186 2.25 -8.38 -27.62
N ILE A 187 1.70 -7.19 -27.87
CA ILE A 187 1.32 -6.71 -29.21
C ILE A 187 2.49 -5.94 -29.85
N ASP A 188 3.19 -5.13 -29.06
CA ASP A 188 4.28 -4.28 -29.56
C ASP A 188 5.60 -5.02 -29.82
N GLY A 189 5.73 -6.26 -29.34
CA GLY A 189 6.88 -7.11 -29.58
C GLY A 189 8.21 -6.51 -29.11
N ALA A 190 9.31 -6.91 -29.76
CA ALA A 190 10.64 -6.37 -29.47
C ALA A 190 10.82 -4.91 -29.95
N GLU A 191 10.06 -4.49 -30.96
CA GLU A 191 10.18 -3.17 -31.57
C GLU A 191 9.74 -2.05 -30.62
N GLY A 192 8.63 -2.23 -29.89
CA GLY A 192 8.14 -1.26 -28.90
C GLY A 192 8.69 -1.48 -27.48
N ALA A 193 9.62 -2.41 -27.28
CA ALA A 193 10.12 -2.78 -25.95
C ALA A 193 10.75 -1.60 -25.19
N ASP A 194 11.43 -0.69 -25.90
CA ASP A 194 12.08 0.48 -25.31
C ASP A 194 11.08 1.50 -24.75
N ALA A 195 9.87 1.59 -25.31
CA ALA A 195 8.78 2.45 -24.81
C ALA A 195 8.32 2.07 -23.39
N TYR A 196 8.64 0.85 -22.96
CA TYR A 196 8.33 0.32 -21.64
C TYR A 196 9.46 0.49 -20.62
N ASN A 197 10.62 0.95 -21.09
CA ASN A 197 11.85 0.97 -20.32
C ASN A 197 12.62 2.27 -20.61
N LEU A 198 11.99 3.40 -20.30
CA LEU A 198 12.54 4.74 -20.46
C LEU A 198 13.36 5.15 -19.24
N LYS A 199 14.20 6.16 -19.45
CA LYS A 199 14.97 6.85 -18.42
C LYS A 199 14.73 8.35 -18.47
N LEU A 200 14.52 8.94 -17.30
CA LEU A 200 14.47 10.38 -17.09
C LEU A 200 15.57 10.74 -16.09
N GLY A 201 16.51 11.56 -16.53
CA GLY A 201 17.58 12.08 -15.69
C GLY A 201 17.51 13.59 -15.57
N LEU A 202 17.74 14.11 -14.37
CA LEU A 202 17.75 15.55 -14.08
C LEU A 202 18.70 15.89 -12.95
N TRP A 203 19.08 17.16 -12.90
CA TRP A 203 19.64 17.77 -11.71
C TRP A 203 18.82 18.98 -11.28
N ALA A 204 18.85 19.27 -9.99
CA ALA A 204 18.25 20.46 -9.45
C ALA A 204 19.16 21.12 -8.43
N ASP A 205 19.23 22.45 -8.48
CA ASP A 205 19.84 23.29 -7.45
C ASP A 205 18.78 24.21 -6.87
N ALA A 206 18.59 24.19 -5.56
CA ALA A 206 17.74 25.12 -4.83
C ALA A 206 18.61 26.05 -3.99
N PHE A 207 18.47 27.35 -4.18
CA PHE A 207 19.21 28.39 -3.47
C PHE A 207 18.29 29.24 -2.60
N VAL A 208 18.76 29.63 -1.43
CA VAL A 208 18.08 30.69 -0.65
C VAL A 208 18.47 32.05 -1.22
N ARG A 209 17.49 32.83 -1.68
CA ARG A 209 17.71 34.19 -2.18
C ARG A 209 17.79 35.21 -1.07
N ASN A 210 18.71 36.16 -1.23
CA ASN A 210 18.68 37.42 -0.52
C ASN A 210 17.54 38.31 -1.10
N PRO A 211 16.51 38.66 -0.31
CA PRO A 211 15.37 39.45 -0.78
C PRO A 211 15.71 40.90 -1.19
N ASN A 212 16.86 41.46 -0.80
CA ASN A 212 17.25 42.83 -1.15
C ASN A 212 18.17 42.90 -2.38
N VAL A 213 18.57 41.76 -2.95
CA VAL A 213 19.37 41.70 -4.17
C VAL A 213 18.44 41.36 -5.33
N VAL A 214 18.26 42.33 -6.23
CA VAL A 214 17.48 42.14 -7.46
C VAL A 214 18.14 41.07 -8.32
N ALA A 215 17.32 40.21 -8.95
CA ALA A 215 17.76 39.31 -10.00
C ALA A 215 18.25 40.13 -11.20
N THR A 216 19.52 40.55 -11.23
CA THR A 216 20.09 41.11 -12.44
C THR A 216 20.22 40.00 -13.48
N THR A 217 20.01 40.32 -14.75
CA THR A 217 19.97 39.39 -15.91
C THR A 217 21.29 38.61 -16.17
N ASN A 218 22.28 38.71 -15.27
CA ASN A 218 23.58 38.02 -15.34
C ASN A 218 24.01 37.43 -13.97
N GLY A 219 23.15 36.66 -13.31
CA GLY A 219 23.58 35.59 -12.40
C GLY A 219 24.56 35.93 -11.28
N SER A 220 24.56 37.16 -10.75
CA SER A 220 25.47 37.53 -9.66
C SER A 220 25.25 36.60 -8.47
N LEU A 221 26.26 35.79 -8.11
CA LEU A 221 26.21 34.88 -6.97
C LEU A 221 25.90 35.61 -5.65
N ALA A 222 26.08 36.93 -5.60
CA ALA A 222 25.70 37.77 -4.46
C ALA A 222 24.23 37.64 -4.08
N GLN A 223 23.32 37.32 -5.02
CA GLN A 223 21.91 37.10 -4.70
C GLN A 223 21.66 35.83 -3.87
N PHE A 224 22.61 34.89 -3.82
CA PHE A 224 22.54 33.65 -3.05
C PHE A 224 23.46 33.66 -1.81
N GLN A 225 24.20 34.75 -1.62
CA GLN A 225 25.00 35.00 -0.42
C GLN A 225 24.12 35.61 0.66
N TYR A 226 23.40 34.76 1.39
CA TYR A 226 22.46 35.15 2.43
C TYR A 226 22.85 34.54 3.79
N GLY A 227 23.20 35.39 4.75
CA GLY A 227 23.75 34.97 6.05
C GLY A 227 22.69 34.55 7.08
N ASN A 228 23.12 34.30 8.32
CA ASN A 228 22.27 33.82 9.44
C ASN A 228 22.09 34.84 10.59
N ASN A 229 22.50 36.09 10.38
CA ASN A 229 22.45 37.15 11.39
C ASN A 229 21.03 37.43 11.88
N ASN A 230 20.93 37.77 13.16
CA ASN A 230 19.70 38.18 13.84
C ASN A 230 19.20 39.55 13.34
N GLY A 231 17.89 39.70 13.19
CA GLY A 231 17.19 40.96 12.94
C GLY A 231 17.31 41.55 11.54
N LEU A 232 17.97 40.85 10.60
CA LEU A 232 18.49 41.45 9.36
C LEU A 232 17.92 40.72 8.14
N ILE A 233 16.61 40.87 7.90
CA ILE A 233 15.99 40.38 6.65
C ILE A 233 16.61 41.11 5.47
N GLY A 234 17.25 40.34 4.58
CA GLY A 234 17.82 40.82 3.32
C GLY A 234 19.14 41.61 3.42
N THR A 235 19.66 41.92 4.60
CA THR A 235 20.91 42.71 4.73
C THR A 235 22.11 41.86 5.13
N SER A 236 21.88 40.61 5.52
CA SER A 236 22.91 39.64 5.89
C SER A 236 23.56 38.99 4.67
N ILE A 237 24.86 39.23 4.46
CA ILE A 237 25.66 38.58 3.41
C ILE A 237 26.66 37.64 4.06
N ASP A 238 26.70 36.38 3.62
CA ASP A 238 27.71 35.39 4.00
C ASP A 238 28.18 34.68 2.72
N THR A 239 29.42 34.96 2.33
CA THR A 239 30.04 34.42 1.12
C THR A 239 30.55 32.99 1.28
N THR A 240 30.58 32.48 2.52
CA THR A 240 31.13 31.17 2.89
C THR A 240 30.04 30.11 3.09
N ARG A 241 28.79 30.54 3.25
CA ARG A 241 27.65 29.65 3.52
C ARG A 241 27.20 28.88 2.28
N ALA A 242 27.03 27.57 2.46
CA ALA A 242 26.36 26.70 1.49
C ALA A 242 24.84 26.91 1.55
N ASN A 243 24.33 27.91 0.83
CA ASN A 243 22.89 28.14 0.68
C ASN A 243 22.26 27.32 -0.45
N ARG A 244 22.88 26.20 -0.83
CA ARG A 244 22.47 25.35 -1.94
C ARG A 244 22.06 23.97 -1.43
N LEU A 245 20.88 23.52 -1.83
CA LEU A 245 20.56 22.10 -1.88
C LEU A 245 20.70 21.65 -3.32
N ARG A 246 21.61 20.72 -3.58
CA ARG A 246 21.81 20.09 -4.88
C ARG A 246 21.26 18.67 -4.88
N LEU A 247 20.58 18.31 -5.96
CA LEU A 247 19.91 17.04 -6.13
C LEU A 247 20.15 16.46 -7.53
N GLN A 248 20.36 15.15 -7.59
CA GLN A 248 20.21 14.34 -8.79
C GLN A 248 18.91 13.55 -8.69
N GLY A 249 18.09 13.59 -9.74
CA GLY A 249 16.93 12.73 -9.90
C GLY A 249 17.12 11.79 -11.09
N ILE A 250 17.07 10.48 -10.86
CA ILE A 250 17.10 9.46 -11.93
C ILE A 250 15.87 8.57 -11.77
N LEU A 251 14.97 8.58 -12.75
CA LEU A 251 13.91 7.58 -12.89
C LEU A 251 14.31 6.63 -14.00
N ASN A 252 14.54 5.37 -13.64
CA ASN A 252 14.96 4.34 -14.58
C ASN A 252 13.87 3.27 -14.76
N GLY A 253 13.75 2.80 -16.00
CA GLY A 253 12.85 1.73 -16.44
C GLY A 253 11.37 1.99 -16.19
N PHE A 254 10.95 3.23 -16.46
CA PHE A 254 9.54 3.60 -16.43
C PHE A 254 8.94 3.65 -17.84
N SER A 255 7.62 3.66 -17.92
CA SER A 255 6.85 3.86 -19.14
C SER A 255 5.82 4.97 -18.93
N LEU A 256 5.61 5.76 -20.00
CA LEU A 256 4.53 6.73 -20.10
C LEU A 256 3.30 6.18 -20.82
N ASN A 257 3.34 4.91 -21.25
CA ASN A 257 2.30 4.33 -22.10
C ASN A 257 0.93 4.30 -21.39
N GLY A 258 -0.11 4.68 -22.12
CA GLY A 258 -1.47 4.93 -21.64
C GLY A 258 -1.66 6.28 -20.95
N SER A 259 -0.67 7.17 -20.96
CA SER A 259 -0.88 8.58 -20.58
C SER A 259 -1.68 9.32 -21.65
N GLN A 260 -2.47 10.31 -21.25
CA GLN A 260 -3.22 11.16 -22.17
C GLN A 260 -3.43 12.56 -21.61
N ILE A 261 -3.53 13.54 -22.49
CA ILE A 261 -3.97 14.90 -22.15
C ILE A 261 -5.01 15.33 -23.16
N SER A 262 -6.16 15.79 -22.68
CA SER A 262 -7.25 16.30 -23.51
C SER A 262 -7.57 17.74 -23.16
N MET A 263 -7.93 18.52 -24.18
CA MET A 263 -8.37 19.91 -24.07
C MET A 263 -9.76 20.06 -24.67
N PHE A 264 -10.64 20.81 -24.01
CA PHE A 264 -12.03 20.97 -24.43
C PHE A 264 -12.63 22.26 -23.87
N GLN A 265 -13.76 22.68 -24.44
CA GLN A 265 -14.60 23.69 -23.82
C GLN A 265 -15.48 23.02 -22.76
N THR A 266 -15.50 23.58 -21.56
CA THR A 266 -16.36 23.09 -20.47
C THR A 266 -17.84 23.44 -20.70
N LEU A 267 -18.74 22.65 -20.13
CA LEU A 267 -20.17 22.91 -20.20
C LEU A 267 -20.58 24.07 -19.25
N GLY A 268 -21.79 24.59 -19.45
CA GLY A 268 -22.39 25.62 -18.60
C GLY A 268 -23.03 25.07 -17.30
N GLY A 269 -23.79 25.92 -16.62
CA GLY A 269 -24.62 25.56 -15.47
C GLY A 269 -23.99 25.78 -14.10
N ALA A 270 -22.71 26.15 -14.02
CA ALA A 270 -22.06 26.50 -12.77
C ALA A 270 -22.59 27.86 -12.28
N THR A 271 -23.07 27.90 -11.04
CA THR A 271 -23.49 29.14 -10.36
C THR A 271 -22.73 29.27 -9.05
N THR A 272 -22.80 30.42 -8.39
CA THR A 272 -22.23 30.57 -7.04
C THR A 272 -22.94 29.71 -5.99
N ALA A 273 -24.12 29.15 -6.31
CA ALA A 273 -24.82 28.21 -5.44
C ALA A 273 -24.05 26.88 -5.33
N GLY A 274 -24.04 26.27 -4.14
CA GLY A 274 -23.26 25.05 -3.89
C GLY A 274 -21.74 25.24 -3.89
N GLY A 275 -21.26 26.50 -3.94
CA GLY A 275 -19.85 26.86 -3.90
C GLY A 275 -19.07 26.47 -5.15
N MET A 276 -19.74 26.46 -6.32
CA MET A 276 -19.11 26.41 -7.62
C MET A 276 -18.73 27.80 -8.12
N SER A 277 -17.79 27.87 -9.07
CA SER A 277 -17.39 29.12 -9.70
C SER A 277 -18.11 29.27 -11.05
N PRO A 278 -18.80 30.40 -11.31
CA PRO A 278 -19.33 30.69 -12.64
C PRO A 278 -18.27 30.72 -13.74
N PHE A 279 -16.99 30.90 -13.37
CA PHE A 279 -15.85 30.83 -14.29
C PHE A 279 -15.73 29.46 -15.00
N TYR A 280 -16.30 28.40 -14.43
CA TYR A 280 -16.27 27.07 -15.04
C TYR A 280 -17.13 26.98 -16.31
N ASN A 281 -17.99 27.96 -16.58
CA ASN A 281 -18.90 27.90 -17.72
C ASN A 281 -18.21 28.28 -19.02
N ASN A 282 -18.25 27.39 -20.02
CA ASN A 282 -17.81 27.66 -21.40
C ASN A 282 -16.35 28.12 -21.50
N THR A 283 -15.49 27.68 -20.59
CA THR A 283 -14.07 28.05 -20.51
C THR A 283 -13.18 26.92 -21.04
N LEU A 284 -11.87 27.18 -21.15
CA LEU A 284 -10.90 26.16 -21.53
C LEU A 284 -10.68 25.19 -20.37
N GLY A 285 -11.11 23.94 -20.58
CA GLY A 285 -10.89 22.81 -19.70
C GLY A 285 -9.83 21.87 -20.24
N MET A 286 -9.16 21.19 -19.32
CA MET A 286 -8.22 20.12 -19.59
C MET A 286 -8.56 18.90 -18.73
N SER A 287 -8.21 17.72 -19.22
CA SER A 287 -8.12 16.50 -18.42
C SER A 287 -6.82 15.78 -18.74
N GLY A 288 -6.21 15.18 -17.73
CA GLY A 288 -4.92 14.51 -17.89
C GLY A 288 -4.87 13.20 -17.13
N LEU A 289 -4.23 12.21 -17.72
CA LEU A 289 -3.74 11.03 -17.05
C LEU A 289 -2.24 10.94 -17.33
N VAL A 290 -1.43 11.07 -16.30
CA VAL A 290 0.03 10.91 -16.40
C VAL A 290 0.41 9.62 -15.70
N ARG A 291 1.10 8.73 -16.41
CA ARG A 291 1.53 7.43 -15.89
C ARG A 291 3.05 7.36 -15.91
N LEU A 292 3.69 7.17 -14.78
CA LEU A 292 5.13 6.89 -14.66
C LEU A 292 5.25 5.53 -14.00
N ASN A 293 5.13 4.47 -14.80
CA ASN A 293 5.02 3.10 -14.29
C ASN A 293 6.24 2.27 -14.64
N THR A 294 6.80 1.58 -13.64
CA THR A 294 7.90 0.63 -13.83
C THR A 294 7.41 -0.83 -13.96
N GLY A 295 6.10 -1.05 -13.86
CA GLY A 295 5.45 -2.34 -14.12
C GLY A 295 5.11 -3.15 -12.85
N ASP A 296 4.57 -4.35 -13.05
CA ASP A 296 4.15 -5.25 -11.96
C ASP A 296 5.34 -5.69 -11.10
N SER A 297 5.18 -5.58 -9.78
CA SER A 297 6.20 -5.86 -8.77
C SER A 297 5.74 -6.88 -7.71
N LYS A 298 4.58 -7.54 -7.87
CA LYS A 298 3.99 -8.43 -6.85
C LYS A 298 4.92 -9.53 -6.34
N ASN A 299 5.83 -10.01 -7.19
CA ASN A 299 6.76 -11.11 -6.90
C ASN A 299 8.19 -10.64 -6.64
N THR A 300 8.42 -9.33 -6.51
CA THR A 300 9.74 -8.80 -6.17
C THR A 300 10.01 -9.02 -4.69
N SER A 301 11.06 -9.78 -4.36
CA SER A 301 11.45 -10.03 -2.97
C SER A 301 12.96 -10.21 -2.87
N ILE A 302 13.55 -9.67 -1.81
CA ILE A 302 14.98 -9.88 -1.49
C ILE A 302 15.21 -11.04 -0.52
N VAL A 303 14.15 -11.63 0.04
CA VAL A 303 14.25 -12.79 0.94
C VAL A 303 13.42 -13.94 0.38
N THR A 304 14.03 -15.12 0.34
CA THR A 304 13.33 -16.40 0.12
C THR A 304 13.32 -17.18 1.43
N GLU A 305 12.14 -17.61 1.87
CA GLU A 305 12.00 -18.58 2.95
C GLU A 305 11.61 -19.94 2.37
N ASN A 306 12.43 -20.95 2.64
CA ASN A 306 12.12 -22.34 2.36
C ASN A 306 11.77 -23.04 3.67
N VAL A 307 10.49 -23.34 3.88
CA VAL A 307 10.03 -24.13 5.03
C VAL A 307 10.28 -25.60 4.74
N THR A 308 11.18 -26.24 5.49
CA THR A 308 11.56 -27.64 5.25
C THR A 308 10.68 -28.61 6.04
N SER A 309 10.17 -28.20 7.21
CA SER A 309 9.29 -29.03 8.02
C SER A 309 8.40 -28.19 8.92
N GLN A 310 7.16 -28.64 9.11
CA GLN A 310 6.22 -28.12 10.10
C GLN A 310 5.60 -29.30 10.82
N THR A 311 5.65 -29.30 12.15
CA THR A 311 5.04 -30.37 12.96
C THR A 311 4.18 -29.78 14.06
N GLN A 312 3.11 -30.50 14.40
CA GLN A 312 2.23 -30.20 15.52
C GLN A 312 2.16 -31.47 16.36
N THR A 313 2.71 -31.43 17.56
CA THR A 313 2.86 -32.64 18.38
C THR A 313 2.26 -32.40 19.77
N TYR A 314 1.29 -33.23 20.14
CA TYR A 314 0.80 -33.26 21.52
C TYR A 314 1.84 -33.91 22.43
N ALA A 315 1.90 -33.46 23.69
CA ALA A 315 2.81 -34.02 24.70
C ALA A 315 2.61 -35.54 24.89
N THR A 316 1.41 -36.05 24.61
CA THR A 316 1.10 -37.49 24.59
C THR A 316 0.29 -37.88 23.35
N SER A 317 0.50 -39.08 22.84
CA SER A 317 -0.25 -39.63 21.69
C SER A 317 -1.59 -40.28 22.07
N SER A 318 -1.80 -40.60 23.35
CA SER A 318 -3.05 -41.17 23.87
C SER A 318 -4.15 -40.12 23.99
N ASN A 319 -5.41 -40.53 23.83
CA ASN A 319 -6.61 -39.70 24.05
C ASN A 319 -6.54 -38.31 23.36
N ASN A 320 -5.97 -38.23 22.16
CA ASN A 320 -5.80 -36.97 21.43
C ASN A 320 -5.10 -35.86 22.25
N GLY A 321 -4.10 -36.25 23.04
CA GLY A 321 -3.28 -35.35 23.86
C GLY A 321 -3.85 -35.01 25.24
N TRP A 322 -5.07 -35.43 25.56
CA TRP A 322 -5.72 -35.12 26.83
C TRP A 322 -5.18 -35.96 27.99
N GLN A 323 -4.81 -35.28 29.06
CA GLN A 323 -4.30 -35.85 30.29
C GLN A 323 -5.11 -35.35 31.49
N THR A 324 -5.37 -36.24 32.44
CA THR A 324 -6.07 -35.90 33.68
C THR A 324 -5.18 -35.06 34.58
N VAL A 325 -5.63 -33.83 34.83
CA VAL A 325 -5.03 -32.91 35.80
C VAL A 325 -5.73 -33.05 37.15
N HIS A 326 -7.04 -33.29 37.10
CA HIS A 326 -7.85 -33.55 38.28
C HIS A 326 -8.96 -34.56 38.01
N ALA A 327 -8.99 -35.69 38.72
CA ALA A 327 -10.01 -36.73 38.48
C ALA A 327 -11.31 -36.53 39.28
N GLY A 328 -11.43 -35.44 40.05
CA GLY A 328 -12.62 -35.14 40.85
C GLY A 328 -12.89 -36.13 41.99
N ALA A 329 -11.84 -36.82 42.47
CA ALA A 329 -11.91 -37.73 43.62
C ALA A 329 -11.31 -37.16 44.91
N ASN A 330 -10.62 -36.02 44.82
CA ASN A 330 -10.02 -35.33 45.96
C ASN A 330 -10.53 -33.87 46.08
N SER A 331 -10.60 -33.34 47.30
CA SER A 331 -10.96 -31.95 47.58
C SER A 331 -9.92 -30.95 47.07
N THR A 332 -8.69 -31.40 46.88
CA THR A 332 -7.54 -30.66 46.35
C THR A 332 -7.10 -31.19 44.96
N LEU A 333 -6.22 -30.45 44.29
CA LEU A 333 -5.69 -30.81 42.96
C LEU A 333 -4.99 -32.17 43.01
N SER A 334 -5.54 -33.15 42.29
CA SER A 334 -5.00 -34.51 42.21
C SER A 334 -5.56 -35.28 41.03
N ALA A 335 -4.70 -35.97 40.28
CA ALA A 335 -5.09 -36.88 39.21
C ALA A 335 -5.56 -38.25 39.71
N SER A 336 -5.52 -38.52 41.03
CA SER A 336 -5.97 -39.79 41.62
C SER A 336 -7.48 -39.98 41.43
N SER A 337 -7.90 -41.18 41.00
CA SER A 337 -9.30 -41.59 40.90
C SER A 337 -9.92 -41.97 42.25
N THR A 338 -9.13 -41.98 43.33
CA THR A 338 -9.56 -42.24 44.71
C THR A 338 -9.17 -41.07 45.63
N GLY A 339 -10.03 -40.76 46.60
CA GLY A 339 -9.78 -39.67 47.56
C GLY A 339 -10.96 -39.38 48.49
N ASP A 340 -10.91 -38.22 49.13
CA ASP A 340 -11.82 -37.76 50.20
C ASP A 340 -13.20 -37.27 49.69
N CYS A 341 -13.45 -37.30 48.39
CA CYS A 341 -14.76 -36.93 47.85
C CYS A 341 -15.86 -37.99 48.08
N GLY A 342 -15.50 -39.19 48.53
CA GLY A 342 -16.48 -40.25 48.84
C GLY A 342 -17.17 -40.84 47.62
N ASN A 343 -16.50 -40.86 46.46
CA ASN A 343 -17.07 -41.37 45.20
C ASN A 343 -17.35 -42.88 45.21
N SER A 344 -16.66 -43.66 46.05
CA SER A 344 -16.78 -45.12 46.16
C SER A 344 -17.79 -45.59 47.22
N GLY A 345 -18.36 -44.70 48.02
CA GLY A 345 -19.30 -45.03 49.09
C GLY A 345 -20.76 -44.69 48.76
N THR A 346 -21.69 -45.21 49.56
CA THR A 346 -23.13 -44.88 49.53
C THR A 346 -23.57 -43.91 50.63
N GLY A 347 -22.64 -43.50 51.52
CA GLY A 347 -22.87 -42.53 52.61
C GLY A 347 -22.57 -41.08 52.21
N SER A 348 -22.29 -40.21 53.19
CA SER A 348 -21.96 -38.80 52.94
C SER A 348 -20.81 -38.60 51.93
N PHE A 349 -20.84 -37.49 51.20
CA PHE A 349 -19.79 -37.09 50.24
C PHE A 349 -19.39 -35.63 50.43
N SER A 350 -18.15 -35.30 50.05
CA SER A 350 -17.62 -33.94 50.18
C SER A 350 -18.06 -33.07 49.00
N THR A 351 -18.53 -31.86 49.29
CA THR A 351 -18.86 -30.81 48.30
C THR A 351 -17.76 -29.78 48.12
N SER A 352 -16.56 -30.08 48.63
CA SER A 352 -15.36 -29.25 48.51
C SER A 352 -15.04 -28.93 47.05
N ARG A 353 -14.25 -27.86 46.83
CA ARG A 353 -13.96 -27.33 45.50
C ARG A 353 -13.50 -28.40 44.50
N GLY A 354 -12.49 -29.21 44.80
CA GLY A 354 -12.00 -30.26 43.90
C GLY A 354 -13.06 -31.33 43.58
N CYS A 355 -13.86 -31.72 44.57
CA CYS A 355 -14.91 -32.73 44.40
C CYS A 355 -16.01 -32.36 43.39
N ARG A 356 -16.08 -31.10 42.95
CA ARG A 356 -17.07 -30.60 41.99
C ARG A 356 -16.59 -30.59 40.54
N TYR A 357 -15.31 -30.90 40.29
CA TYR A 357 -14.72 -30.80 38.96
C TYR A 357 -13.90 -32.02 38.60
N TYR A 358 -14.01 -32.46 37.36
CA TYR A 358 -13.03 -33.32 36.71
C TYR A 358 -12.35 -32.48 35.64
N VAL A 359 -11.03 -32.37 35.63
CA VAL A 359 -10.28 -31.48 34.73
C VAL A 359 -9.22 -32.27 33.98
N GLU A 360 -9.17 -32.03 32.67
CA GLU A 360 -8.10 -32.48 31.79
C GLU A 360 -7.45 -31.29 31.10
N ASN A 361 -6.16 -31.41 30.80
CA ASN A 361 -5.48 -30.51 29.90
C ASN A 361 -4.83 -31.28 28.76
N ARG A 362 -4.47 -30.57 27.71
CA ARG A 362 -3.57 -31.06 26.68
C ARG A 362 -2.61 -29.97 26.28
N THR A 363 -1.38 -30.37 26.01
CA THR A 363 -0.33 -29.45 25.57
C THR A 363 0.11 -29.84 24.17
N ARG A 364 0.13 -28.87 23.24
CA ARG A 364 0.63 -29.04 21.87
C ARG A 364 1.85 -28.17 21.67
N THR A 365 2.93 -28.76 21.17
CA THR A 365 4.10 -28.02 20.69
C THR A 365 4.08 -28.01 19.18
N ASP A 366 4.05 -26.82 18.62
CA ASP A 366 4.17 -26.58 17.20
C ASP A 366 5.61 -26.21 16.89
N THR A 367 6.18 -26.80 15.86
CA THR A 367 7.52 -26.44 15.36
C THR A 367 7.50 -26.10 13.89
N LYS A 368 8.38 -25.18 13.49
CA LYS A 368 8.63 -24.80 12.10
C LYS A 368 10.13 -24.73 11.88
N THR A 369 10.62 -25.54 10.94
CA THR A 369 12.02 -25.50 10.49
C THR A 369 12.06 -24.86 9.12
N SER A 370 12.88 -23.81 8.99
CA SER A 370 12.99 -23.03 7.77
C SER A 370 14.45 -22.68 7.46
N ASN A 371 14.71 -22.37 6.19
CA ASN A 371 15.92 -21.74 5.71
C ASN A 371 15.54 -20.43 5.02
N LYS A 372 15.96 -19.30 5.59
CA LYS A 372 15.82 -17.99 4.97
C LYS A 372 17.13 -17.63 4.28
N THR A 373 17.07 -17.18 3.04
CA THR A 373 18.23 -16.70 2.29
C THR A 373 17.90 -15.34 1.66
N ARG A 374 18.84 -14.41 1.78
CA ARG A 374 18.78 -13.13 1.10
C ARG A 374 19.31 -13.29 -0.33
N ILE A 375 18.51 -12.91 -1.33
CA ILE A 375 18.89 -12.97 -2.75
C ILE A 375 19.74 -11.75 -3.09
N ALA A 376 20.76 -11.91 -3.94
CA ALA A 376 21.49 -10.81 -4.58
C ALA A 376 20.50 -9.83 -5.25
N PHE A 377 20.38 -8.63 -4.71
CA PHE A 377 19.53 -7.56 -5.20
C PHE A 377 20.39 -6.32 -5.28
N ASN A 378 20.67 -5.92 -6.51
CA ASN A 378 21.38 -4.71 -6.90
C ASN A 378 20.67 -4.06 -8.10
N ASP A 379 19.40 -4.40 -8.31
CA ASP A 379 18.65 -4.03 -9.50
C ASP A 379 18.37 -2.52 -9.50
N THR A 380 19.03 -1.82 -10.42
CA THR A 380 18.83 -0.39 -10.67
C THR A 380 18.03 -0.13 -11.94
N ASN A 381 17.44 -1.18 -12.55
CA ASN A 381 16.67 -1.04 -13.78
C ASN A 381 15.33 -0.36 -13.54
N LYS A 382 14.71 -0.52 -12.36
CA LYS A 382 13.36 -0.03 -12.05
C LYS A 382 13.35 0.75 -10.75
N VAL A 383 13.83 1.99 -10.79
CA VAL A 383 14.03 2.78 -9.57
C VAL A 383 13.91 4.27 -9.85
N LEU A 384 13.27 4.99 -8.93
CA LEU A 384 13.40 6.42 -8.80
C LEU A 384 14.39 6.71 -7.69
N ARG A 385 15.49 7.36 -8.04
CA ARG A 385 16.56 7.72 -7.13
C ARG A 385 16.66 9.23 -7.00
N PHE A 386 16.78 9.69 -5.76
CA PHE A 386 17.19 11.05 -5.42
C PHE A 386 18.50 11.01 -4.64
N SER A 387 19.55 11.67 -5.13
CA SER A 387 20.86 11.73 -4.48
C SER A 387 21.29 13.17 -4.27
N THR A 388 22.00 13.43 -3.17
CA THR A 388 22.51 14.77 -2.83
C THR A 388 24.02 14.78 -2.62
N ARG A 389 24.64 13.61 -2.45
CA ARG A 389 26.08 13.50 -2.19
C ARG A 389 26.89 13.54 -3.48
N GLU A 390 27.57 14.66 -3.69
CA GLU A 390 28.59 14.80 -4.72
C GLU A 390 29.83 13.94 -4.38
N THR A 391 30.51 13.46 -5.42
CA THR A 391 31.82 12.78 -5.30
C THR A 391 32.94 13.82 -5.14
N SER A 392 34.11 13.39 -4.65
CA SER A 392 35.33 14.22 -4.63
C SER A 392 35.73 14.72 -6.02
N ASP A 393 35.38 13.97 -7.05
CA ASP A 393 35.71 14.25 -8.45
C ASP A 393 34.61 15.09 -9.14
N SER A 394 33.59 15.52 -8.38
CA SER A 394 32.57 16.45 -8.86
C SER A 394 33.23 17.81 -9.15
N PRO A 395 33.09 18.32 -10.37
CA PRO A 395 33.59 19.64 -10.73
C PRO A 395 33.00 20.71 -9.81
N ASN A 396 33.83 21.66 -9.36
CA ASN A 396 33.43 22.74 -8.46
C ASN A 396 32.82 22.28 -7.11
N ALA A 397 33.15 21.08 -6.63
CA ALA A 397 32.65 20.56 -5.33
C ALA A 397 32.96 21.49 -4.14
N SER A 398 34.08 22.22 -4.17
CA SER A 398 34.44 23.20 -3.14
C SER A 398 33.69 24.54 -3.26
N ASN A 399 33.02 24.80 -4.38
CA ASN A 399 32.23 26.01 -4.58
C ASN A 399 30.75 25.73 -4.30
N ASN A 400 30.35 26.03 -3.08
CA ASN A 400 28.99 25.78 -2.58
C ASN A 400 27.91 26.63 -3.28
N LEU A 401 28.29 27.67 -4.04
CA LEU A 401 27.36 28.53 -4.78
C LEU A 401 27.37 28.26 -6.29
N TYR A 402 28.23 27.35 -6.76
CA TYR A 402 28.29 27.00 -8.19
C TYR A 402 26.98 26.36 -8.66
N THR A 403 26.51 26.72 -9.85
CA THR A 403 25.46 25.98 -10.57
C THR A 403 25.75 26.02 -12.07
N PRO A 404 25.63 24.89 -12.79
CA PRO A 404 25.77 24.87 -14.25
C PRO A 404 24.77 25.79 -14.97
N ALA A 405 23.61 26.06 -14.36
CA ALA A 405 22.57 26.90 -14.93
C ALA A 405 23.02 28.36 -15.20
N PHE A 406 24.04 28.86 -14.48
CA PHE A 406 24.53 30.24 -14.63
C PHE A 406 25.93 30.36 -15.22
N ASP A 407 26.59 29.24 -15.51
CA ASP A 407 27.96 29.25 -16.04
C ASP A 407 27.96 29.14 -17.57
N SER A 408 27.91 30.29 -18.24
CA SER A 408 27.88 30.36 -19.71
C SER A 408 29.23 30.06 -20.38
N ALA A 409 30.34 30.01 -19.63
CA ALA A 409 31.70 29.93 -20.18
C ALA A 409 32.42 28.60 -19.86
N GLY A 410 31.95 27.85 -18.86
CA GLY A 410 32.58 26.61 -18.43
C GLY A 410 31.69 25.69 -17.60
N ALA A 411 30.38 25.66 -17.86
CA ALA A 411 29.46 24.79 -17.14
C ALA A 411 29.94 23.34 -17.11
N VAL A 412 29.85 22.70 -15.95
CA VAL A 412 30.25 21.31 -15.77
C VAL A 412 29.23 20.58 -14.91
N ALA A 413 28.79 19.44 -15.42
CA ALA A 413 27.87 18.54 -14.75
C ALA A 413 28.39 18.09 -13.37
N PRO A 414 27.58 18.15 -12.30
CA PRO A 414 27.92 17.54 -11.02
C PRO A 414 27.96 16.02 -11.12
N LYS A 415 28.83 15.39 -10.32
CA LYS A 415 28.96 13.93 -10.21
C LYS A 415 28.55 13.47 -8.82
N PHE A 416 27.67 12.48 -8.74
CA PHE A 416 27.13 11.96 -7.49
C PHE A 416 27.71 10.60 -7.16
N ALA A 417 27.80 10.29 -5.86
CA ALA A 417 28.14 8.96 -5.39
C ALA A 417 27.16 7.95 -5.98
N ASP A 418 27.56 6.71 -6.24
CA ASP A 418 26.72 5.73 -6.97
C ASP A 418 25.70 4.99 -6.09
N SER A 419 25.93 4.96 -4.78
CA SER A 419 25.14 4.19 -3.81
C SER A 419 24.38 5.01 -2.78
N GLU A 420 24.54 6.35 -2.77
CA GLU A 420 23.87 7.26 -1.82
C GLU A 420 22.49 7.67 -2.32
N GLY A 421 21.60 8.06 -1.40
CA GLY A 421 20.36 8.74 -1.71
C GLY A 421 19.12 7.96 -1.31
N LEU A 422 17.95 8.53 -1.60
CA LEU A 422 16.66 7.87 -1.47
C LEU A 422 16.40 7.05 -2.74
N TYR A 423 16.19 5.74 -2.57
CA TYR A 423 15.78 4.85 -3.65
C TYR A 423 14.33 4.42 -3.41
N LEU A 424 13.49 4.67 -4.40
CA LEU A 424 12.12 4.16 -4.48
C LEU A 424 12.11 3.08 -5.55
N TYR A 425 12.14 1.82 -5.15
CA TYR A 425 12.14 0.69 -6.07
C TYR A 425 10.75 0.46 -6.66
N ASN A 426 10.71 0.05 -7.92
CA ASN A 426 9.47 -0.25 -8.65
C ASN A 426 8.34 0.77 -8.46
N PRO A 427 8.59 2.09 -8.61
CA PRO A 427 7.54 3.08 -8.46
C PRO A 427 6.54 2.94 -9.60
N ASN A 428 5.25 3.00 -9.29
CA ASN A 428 4.18 3.18 -10.26
C ASN A 428 3.35 4.37 -9.82
N ILE A 429 3.39 5.45 -10.61
CA ILE A 429 2.73 6.72 -10.31
C ILE A 429 1.69 6.97 -11.40
N ASN A 430 0.41 6.91 -11.05
CA ASN A 430 -0.71 7.15 -11.96
C ASN A 430 -1.48 8.36 -11.45
N LEU A 431 -1.30 9.51 -12.09
CA LEU A 431 -1.90 10.78 -11.68
C LEU A 431 -3.04 11.14 -12.62
N VAL A 432 -4.25 11.17 -12.08
CA VAL A 432 -5.46 11.67 -12.73
C VAL A 432 -5.62 13.15 -12.39
N LEU A 433 -5.47 14.00 -13.40
CA LEU A 433 -5.59 15.46 -13.33
C LEU A 433 -6.90 15.88 -14.00
N GLY A 434 -7.99 15.74 -13.25
CA GLY A 434 -9.34 16.05 -13.71
C GLY A 434 -9.86 15.07 -14.77
N ASN A 435 -11.11 15.28 -15.19
CA ASN A 435 -11.82 14.54 -16.23
C ASN A 435 -12.87 15.44 -16.88
N LEU A 436 -13.67 14.92 -17.82
CA LEU A 436 -14.72 15.71 -18.49
C LEU A 436 -15.79 16.24 -17.52
N TYR A 437 -15.99 15.59 -16.37
CA TYR A 437 -16.98 15.93 -15.34
C TYR A 437 -16.39 16.85 -14.25
N GLN A 438 -15.06 16.89 -14.15
CA GLN A 438 -14.28 17.65 -13.20
C GLN A 438 -13.00 18.15 -13.88
N PRO A 439 -13.10 19.14 -14.78
CA PRO A 439 -11.97 19.59 -15.58
C PRO A 439 -10.92 20.35 -14.75
N LEU A 440 -9.68 20.29 -15.19
CA LEU A 440 -8.65 21.26 -14.86
C LEU A 440 -8.89 22.53 -15.68
N ILE A 441 -9.07 23.66 -15.01
CA ILE A 441 -9.39 24.96 -15.59
C ILE A 441 -8.17 25.85 -15.56
N LEU A 442 -7.92 26.55 -16.66
CA LEU A 442 -6.97 27.66 -16.73
C LEU A 442 -7.76 28.97 -16.76
N GLY A 443 -7.53 29.84 -15.79
CA GLY A 443 -8.31 31.06 -15.64
C GLY A 443 -7.50 32.28 -15.28
N SER A 444 -8.01 33.46 -15.63
CA SER A 444 -7.45 34.73 -15.21
C SER A 444 -8.57 35.65 -14.73
N ASP A 445 -8.34 36.34 -13.61
CA ASP A 445 -9.21 37.44 -13.14
C ASP A 445 -8.78 38.81 -13.73
N GLY A 446 -7.87 38.80 -14.72
CA GLY A 446 -7.26 39.98 -15.32
C GLY A 446 -6.00 40.46 -14.60
N LYS A 447 -5.73 39.98 -13.37
CA LYS A 447 -4.51 40.28 -12.60
C LYS A 447 -3.71 39.03 -12.24
N ASN A 448 -4.42 37.96 -11.91
CA ASN A 448 -3.88 36.70 -11.44
C ASN A 448 -4.26 35.60 -12.40
N PHE A 449 -3.28 34.83 -12.82
CA PHE A 449 -3.49 33.52 -13.43
C PHE A 449 -3.78 32.47 -12.36
N SER A 450 -4.70 31.56 -12.66
CA SER A 450 -5.12 30.46 -11.80
C SER A 450 -5.20 29.15 -12.57
N ILE A 451 -4.76 28.09 -11.92
CA ILE A 451 -4.91 26.69 -12.33
C ILE A 451 -5.82 26.05 -11.30
N GLU A 452 -6.97 25.54 -11.73
CA GLU A 452 -8.01 25.07 -10.81
C GLU A 452 -8.60 23.75 -11.26
N ILE A 453 -8.44 22.68 -10.49
CA ILE A 453 -9.27 21.48 -10.66
C ILE A 453 -10.66 21.84 -10.16
N ALA A 454 -11.63 21.86 -11.07
CA ALA A 454 -12.99 22.26 -10.78
C ALA A 454 -13.55 21.48 -9.59
N ARG A 455 -14.37 22.16 -8.79
CA ARG A 455 -15.11 21.51 -7.72
C ARG A 455 -16.14 20.56 -8.34
N ILE A 456 -16.28 19.37 -7.76
CA ILE A 456 -17.33 18.43 -8.16
C ILE A 456 -18.71 19.02 -7.83
N ALA A 457 -19.57 19.15 -8.85
CA ALA A 457 -20.92 19.64 -8.68
C ALA A 457 -21.74 18.69 -7.79
N ASN A 458 -22.59 19.25 -6.92
CA ASN A 458 -23.42 18.46 -6.01
C ASN A 458 -24.63 17.84 -6.73
N LYS A 459 -24.36 16.82 -7.55
CA LYS A 459 -25.33 16.22 -8.46
C LYS A 459 -25.06 14.73 -8.68
N PRO A 460 -26.08 13.86 -8.52
CA PRO A 460 -25.92 12.40 -8.64
C PRO A 460 -25.29 11.93 -9.95
N GLU A 461 -25.66 12.54 -11.07
CA GLU A 461 -25.20 12.16 -12.42
C GLU A 461 -23.69 12.38 -12.60
N ILE A 462 -23.08 13.31 -11.84
CA ILE A 462 -21.62 13.53 -11.84
C ILE A 462 -20.93 12.61 -10.82
N TYR A 463 -21.50 12.47 -9.62
CA TYR A 463 -20.97 11.57 -8.59
C TYR A 463 -20.84 10.14 -9.07
N LYS A 464 -21.84 9.65 -9.80
CA LYS A 464 -21.82 8.30 -10.39
C LYS A 464 -20.75 8.12 -11.46
N GLN A 465 -20.26 9.18 -12.09
CA GLN A 465 -19.12 9.08 -13.00
C GLN A 465 -17.78 9.10 -12.27
N ILE A 466 -17.68 9.84 -11.16
CA ILE A 466 -16.41 10.08 -10.46
C ILE A 466 -16.12 9.02 -9.40
N TYR A 467 -17.10 8.65 -8.58
CA TYR A 467 -16.88 7.75 -7.45
C TYR A 467 -17.02 6.27 -7.83
N THR A 468 -16.43 5.44 -7.00
CA THR A 468 -16.46 3.97 -7.07
C THR A 468 -17.22 3.43 -5.87
N ASP A 469 -18.11 2.46 -6.09
CA ASP A 469 -18.64 1.64 -4.99
C ASP A 469 -17.75 0.41 -4.80
N TYR A 470 -16.90 0.45 -3.77
CA TYR A 470 -15.99 -0.64 -3.43
C TYR A 470 -16.69 -1.90 -2.89
N THR A 471 -17.96 -1.80 -2.46
CA THR A 471 -18.75 -2.97 -2.07
C THR A 471 -19.23 -3.77 -3.29
N GLY A 472 -19.29 -3.11 -4.46
CA GLY A 472 -19.81 -3.68 -5.70
C GLY A 472 -21.34 -3.83 -5.72
N ALA A 473 -22.07 -3.22 -4.78
CA ALA A 473 -23.52 -3.31 -4.69
C ALA A 473 -24.22 -2.43 -5.73
N ASP A 474 -23.68 -1.25 -6.05
CA ASP A 474 -24.19 -0.32 -7.03
C ASP A 474 -23.22 -0.16 -8.22
N THR A 475 -23.56 -0.82 -9.33
CA THR A 475 -22.78 -0.77 -10.59
C THR A 475 -22.97 0.52 -11.37
N THR A 476 -23.83 1.44 -10.90
CA THR A 476 -24.01 2.75 -11.55
C THR A 476 -22.87 3.70 -11.26
N TYR A 477 -22.05 3.43 -10.23
CA TYR A 477 -20.78 4.10 -9.98
C TYR A 477 -19.69 3.58 -10.91
N LYS A 478 -19.18 4.46 -11.77
CA LYS A 478 -18.27 4.14 -12.88
C LYS A 478 -16.83 4.59 -12.65
N GLY A 479 -16.58 5.35 -11.59
CA GLY A 479 -15.25 5.78 -11.25
C GLY A 479 -14.34 4.61 -10.92
N SER A 480 -13.04 4.77 -11.12
CA SER A 480 -12.05 3.79 -10.72
C SER A 480 -10.70 4.44 -10.40
N THR A 481 -9.88 3.71 -9.66
CA THR A 481 -8.46 4.04 -9.51
C THR A 481 -7.68 3.51 -10.70
N CYS A 482 -6.91 4.40 -11.34
CA CYS A 482 -5.88 3.97 -12.29
C CYS A 482 -4.68 3.41 -11.56
N ASN A 483 -4.22 2.22 -11.91
CA ASN A 483 -2.99 1.62 -11.42
C ASN A 483 -2.33 0.73 -12.50
N VAL A 484 -1.34 -0.07 -12.10
CA VAL A 484 -0.57 -0.93 -13.00
C VAL A 484 -1.36 -2.15 -13.50
N TYR A 485 -2.39 -2.58 -12.78
CA TYR A 485 -3.22 -3.74 -13.12
C TYR A 485 -4.48 -3.36 -13.90
N SER A 486 -5.07 -2.20 -13.61
CA SER A 486 -6.27 -1.70 -14.28
C SER A 486 -6.28 -0.17 -14.35
N CYS A 487 -6.77 0.40 -15.46
CA CYS A 487 -6.91 1.83 -15.63
C CYS A 487 -8.09 2.16 -16.56
N VAL A 488 -9.27 1.63 -16.23
CA VAL A 488 -10.50 1.80 -17.01
C VAL A 488 -11.37 2.89 -16.37
N ASN A 489 -11.68 3.97 -17.09
CA ASN A 489 -12.40 5.15 -16.57
C ASN A 489 -11.70 5.77 -15.33
N PRO A 490 -10.44 6.19 -15.48
CA PRO A 490 -9.63 6.64 -14.35
C PRO A 490 -10.16 7.97 -13.78
N THR A 491 -10.58 7.94 -12.51
CA THR A 491 -11.03 9.13 -11.77
C THR A 491 -10.21 9.36 -10.51
N HIS A 492 -9.54 8.31 -10.02
CA HIS A 492 -8.66 8.36 -8.88
C HIS A 492 -7.23 7.98 -9.28
N SER A 493 -6.28 8.61 -8.63
CA SER A 493 -4.84 8.41 -8.78
C SER A 493 -4.35 7.29 -7.86
N SER A 494 -3.21 6.68 -8.20
CA SER A 494 -2.48 5.77 -7.32
C SER A 494 -0.97 6.04 -7.36
N ILE A 495 -0.31 5.77 -6.25
CA ILE A 495 1.15 5.79 -6.14
C ILE A 495 1.56 4.54 -5.38
N THR A 496 2.31 3.66 -6.01
CA THR A 496 2.85 2.47 -5.38
C THR A 496 4.37 2.45 -5.48
N ILE A 497 5.02 1.93 -4.45
CA ILE A 497 6.47 1.83 -4.36
C ILE A 497 6.79 0.43 -3.83
N GLY A 498 7.63 -0.30 -4.56
CA GLY A 498 8.15 -1.57 -4.12
C GLY A 498 7.26 -2.75 -4.43
N THR A 499 7.30 -3.77 -3.58
CA THR A 499 6.51 -5.01 -3.72
C THR A 499 5.04 -4.74 -3.40
N VAL A 500 4.27 -4.42 -4.42
CA VAL A 500 2.83 -4.15 -4.31
C VAL A 500 2.08 -5.12 -5.18
N TYR A 501 0.91 -5.55 -4.71
CA TYR A 501 0.06 -6.48 -5.44
C TYR A 501 -1.40 -6.04 -5.37
N SER A 502 -2.21 -6.60 -6.26
CA SER A 502 -3.66 -6.45 -6.22
C SER A 502 -4.31 -7.83 -6.08
N PRO A 503 -5.12 -8.08 -5.04
CA PRO A 503 -5.84 -9.34 -4.88
C PRO A 503 -7.09 -9.45 -5.77
N ASP A 504 -7.53 -8.36 -6.37
CA ASP A 504 -8.84 -8.21 -7.02
C ASP A 504 -8.76 -7.60 -8.43
N ASN A 505 -7.67 -7.88 -9.14
CA ASN A 505 -7.42 -7.45 -10.53
C ASN A 505 -7.41 -5.92 -10.71
N GLY A 506 -6.86 -5.20 -9.74
CA GLY A 506 -6.60 -3.76 -9.80
C GLY A 506 -7.69 -2.89 -9.20
N LYS A 507 -8.63 -3.44 -8.41
CA LYS A 507 -9.59 -2.60 -7.66
C LYS A 507 -8.97 -2.07 -6.37
N THR A 508 -8.10 -2.84 -5.74
CA THR A 508 -7.33 -2.46 -4.56
C THR A 508 -5.85 -2.78 -4.72
N LEU A 509 -4.99 -1.89 -4.21
CA LEU A 509 -3.54 -2.05 -4.16
C LEU A 509 -3.05 -2.22 -2.72
N LEU A 510 -2.36 -3.32 -2.46
CA LEU A 510 -1.82 -3.65 -1.15
C LEU A 510 -0.29 -3.72 -1.19
N ALA A 511 0.33 -2.98 -0.27
CA ALA A 511 1.76 -3.07 0.00
C ALA A 511 2.06 -4.41 0.69
N ASN A 512 3.03 -5.17 0.19
CA ASN A 512 3.45 -6.41 0.80
C ASN A 512 4.18 -6.13 2.13
N THR A 513 3.68 -6.71 3.22
CA THR A 513 4.23 -6.59 4.58
C THR A 513 5.18 -7.72 4.94
N GLY A 514 5.37 -8.68 4.04
CA GLY A 514 6.31 -9.78 4.20
C GLY A 514 7.74 -9.27 4.31
N GLU A 515 8.56 -9.99 5.07
CA GLU A 515 9.94 -9.63 5.38
C GLU A 515 10.77 -9.25 4.13
N GLY A 516 10.63 -10.01 3.04
CA GLY A 516 11.38 -9.79 1.80
C GLY A 516 10.87 -8.66 0.91
N ALA A 517 9.80 -7.96 1.29
CA ALA A 517 9.25 -6.86 0.50
C ALA A 517 10.29 -5.75 0.32
N ILE A 518 10.40 -5.25 -0.91
CA ILE A 518 11.30 -4.17 -1.32
C ILE A 518 10.47 -2.89 -1.44
N GLY A 519 11.04 -1.72 -1.23
CA GLY A 519 10.35 -0.47 -1.60
C GLY A 519 11.18 0.78 -1.38
N VAL A 520 10.97 1.46 -0.26
CA VAL A 520 11.68 2.70 0.07
C VAL A 520 12.99 2.35 0.78
N SER A 521 14.11 2.93 0.36
CA SER A 521 15.38 2.73 1.06
C SER A 521 16.27 3.96 1.05
N PHE A 522 17.07 4.10 2.12
CA PHE A 522 18.14 5.09 2.20
C PHE A 522 19.48 4.40 1.90
N GLY A 523 20.10 4.81 0.80
CA GLY A 523 21.19 4.10 0.16
C GLY A 523 20.71 2.89 -0.64
N ARG A 524 21.50 2.52 -1.65
CA ARG A 524 21.19 1.39 -2.53
C ARG A 524 21.03 0.11 -1.71
N LEU A 525 20.00 -0.69 -2.00
CA LEU A 525 19.90 -2.05 -1.49
C LEU A 525 20.99 -2.89 -2.16
N ILE A 526 21.90 -3.41 -1.33
CA ILE A 526 22.96 -4.35 -1.71
C ILE A 526 22.88 -5.52 -0.74
N SER A 527 22.72 -6.73 -1.25
CA SER A 527 22.54 -7.93 -0.41
C SER A 527 23.74 -8.88 -0.38
N THR A 528 24.86 -8.55 -1.04
CA THR A 528 26.09 -9.32 -0.95
C THR A 528 27.13 -8.63 -0.05
N GLY A 529 27.19 -9.04 1.21
CA GLY A 529 28.43 -9.24 1.99
C GLY A 529 29.38 -8.08 2.28
N THR A 530 29.21 -6.87 1.73
CA THR A 530 30.08 -5.73 2.09
C THR A 530 29.31 -4.43 1.94
N GLN A 531 28.72 -3.95 3.04
CA GLN A 531 28.53 -2.51 3.16
C GLN A 531 29.93 -1.89 3.26
N VAL A 532 30.31 -1.14 2.23
CA VAL A 532 31.57 -0.42 2.18
C VAL A 532 31.56 0.67 3.25
N SER A 533 32.57 0.61 4.12
CA SER A 533 32.87 1.60 5.15
C SER A 533 33.09 2.98 4.55
N GLY A 534 32.27 3.95 4.94
CA GLY A 534 32.52 5.37 4.77
C GLY A 534 31.96 6.09 5.98
N THR A 535 32.84 6.70 6.76
CA THR A 535 32.62 7.46 8.00
C THR A 535 31.39 8.40 7.94
N SER A 536 30.21 7.94 8.36
CA SER A 536 29.17 8.64 9.14
C SER A 536 27.81 7.90 9.09
N ALA A 537 27.18 7.76 10.27
CA ALA A 537 25.82 7.30 10.57
C ALA A 537 25.41 5.89 10.05
N GLY A 538 25.62 4.87 10.89
CA GLY A 538 25.04 3.53 10.72
C GLY A 538 25.90 2.45 11.36
N SER A 539 25.59 2.08 12.60
CA SER A 539 26.27 0.99 13.30
C SER A 539 26.13 -0.31 12.49
N LEU A 540 27.28 -0.82 12.03
CA LEU A 540 27.43 -2.00 11.20
C LEU A 540 27.08 -3.26 12.00
N VAL A 541 26.13 -4.06 11.51
CA VAL A 541 25.97 -5.46 11.92
C VAL A 541 26.16 -6.30 10.68
N SER A 542 27.18 -7.17 10.70
CA SER A 542 27.31 -8.25 9.72
C SER A 542 26.07 -9.14 9.82
N MET A 543 25.15 -9.00 8.88
CA MET A 543 23.97 -9.86 8.80
C MET A 543 24.31 -11.06 7.92
N THR A 544 24.21 -12.27 8.47
CA THR A 544 24.42 -13.52 7.72
C THR A 544 23.46 -13.58 6.52
N ASN A 545 23.98 -13.87 5.32
CA ASN A 545 23.18 -13.96 4.08
C ASN A 545 22.11 -15.06 4.10
N SER A 546 22.23 -16.02 5.01
CA SER A 546 21.25 -17.07 5.24
C SER A 546 21.13 -17.35 6.74
N VAL A 547 19.92 -17.64 7.19
CA VAL A 547 19.63 -18.12 8.55
C VAL A 547 18.80 -19.40 8.43
N SER A 548 19.23 -20.42 9.14
CA SER A 548 18.52 -21.68 9.29
C SER A 548 18.19 -21.89 10.76
N GLY A 549 17.02 -22.45 11.05
CA GLY A 549 16.68 -22.82 12.41
C GLY A 549 15.29 -23.41 12.54
N THR A 550 15.04 -23.91 13.75
CA THR A 550 13.74 -24.41 14.18
C THR A 550 13.19 -23.48 15.25
N THR A 551 11.98 -22.96 15.01
CA THR A 551 11.20 -22.21 16.00
C THR A 551 10.11 -23.10 16.58
N SER A 552 9.69 -22.80 17.80
CA SER A 552 8.63 -23.56 18.47
C SER A 552 7.71 -22.68 19.29
N ALA A 553 6.43 -23.05 19.36
CA ALA A 553 5.45 -22.49 20.29
C ALA A 553 4.71 -23.62 21.01
N THR A 554 4.58 -23.51 22.32
CA THR A 554 3.87 -24.50 23.15
C THR A 554 2.62 -23.86 23.73
N MET A 555 1.49 -24.57 23.61
CA MET A 555 0.18 -24.09 24.03
C MET A 555 -0.53 -25.18 24.83
N THR A 556 -1.34 -24.75 25.81
CA THR A 556 -2.10 -25.66 26.67
C THR A 556 -3.58 -25.28 26.68
N GLU A 557 -4.44 -26.25 26.42
CA GLU A 557 -5.90 -26.12 26.47
C GLU A 557 -6.45 -26.99 27.59
N VAL A 558 -7.55 -26.53 28.22
CA VAL A 558 -8.18 -27.17 29.38
C VAL A 558 -9.65 -27.45 29.10
N ARG A 559 -10.09 -28.66 29.48
CA ARG A 559 -11.51 -29.02 29.51
C ARG A 559 -11.88 -29.58 30.88
N PHE A 560 -13.13 -29.40 31.28
CA PHE A 560 -13.60 -29.89 32.57
C PHE A 560 -15.03 -30.42 32.51
N LYS A 561 -15.38 -31.32 33.43
CA LYS A 561 -16.77 -31.65 33.78
C LYS A 561 -17.07 -31.01 35.12
N GLN A 562 -18.33 -30.66 35.33
CA GLN A 562 -18.79 -29.99 36.55
C GLN A 562 -20.02 -30.66 37.14
N ARG A 563 -20.06 -30.77 38.46
CA ARG A 563 -21.20 -31.25 39.24
C ARG A 563 -21.47 -30.35 40.45
N GLN A 564 -22.71 -30.38 40.95
CA GLN A 564 -23.11 -29.72 42.19
C GLN A 564 -24.10 -30.59 42.97
N GLN A 565 -24.22 -30.35 44.28
CA GLN A 565 -25.13 -31.14 45.12
C GLN A 565 -26.58 -30.70 44.87
N ASN A 566 -27.38 -31.62 44.35
CA ASN A 566 -28.83 -31.52 44.34
C ASN A 566 -29.37 -32.02 45.68
N THR A 567 -30.31 -31.26 46.27
CA THR A 567 -30.97 -31.63 47.52
C THR A 567 -32.46 -31.78 47.25
N GLN A 568 -32.98 -32.99 47.42
CA GLN A 568 -34.42 -33.26 47.34
C GLN A 568 -34.96 -33.53 48.74
N THR A 569 -36.15 -33.01 49.00
CA THR A 569 -36.85 -33.22 50.28
C THR A 569 -38.15 -33.99 50.09
N TRP A 570 -38.54 -34.72 51.13
CA TRP A 570 -39.86 -35.29 51.29
C TRP A 570 -40.26 -35.19 52.75
N LYS A 571 -41.54 -35.38 53.04
CA LYS A 571 -42.02 -35.46 54.41
C LYS A 571 -41.80 -36.89 54.90
N GLN A 572 -40.80 -37.09 55.76
CA GLN A 572 -40.31 -38.41 56.13
C GLN A 572 -41.16 -39.05 57.23
N GLU A 573 -41.75 -38.25 58.11
CA GLU A 573 -42.59 -38.72 59.20
C GLU A 573 -43.86 -37.90 59.31
N TYR A 574 -45.00 -38.58 59.40
CA TYR A 574 -46.28 -38.00 59.80
C TYR A 574 -46.74 -38.65 61.11
N SER A 575 -47.03 -37.83 62.12
CA SER A 575 -47.54 -38.36 63.39
C SER A 575 -48.69 -37.53 63.97
N CYS A 576 -49.58 -38.25 64.65
CA CYS A 576 -50.75 -37.74 65.36
C CYS A 576 -50.69 -38.18 66.82
N GLY A 577 -50.93 -37.24 67.74
CA GLY A 577 -51.13 -37.54 69.15
C GLY A 577 -52.44 -38.30 69.42
N LEU A 578 -52.64 -38.70 70.67
CA LEU A 578 -53.89 -39.32 71.13
C LEU A 578 -55.10 -38.46 70.75
N PHE A 579 -56.18 -39.11 70.29
CA PHE A 579 -57.41 -38.49 69.81
C PHE A 579 -57.22 -37.50 68.64
N ASN A 580 -56.26 -37.76 67.73
CA ASN A 580 -55.93 -36.91 66.58
C ASN A 580 -55.53 -35.47 66.96
N SER A 581 -55.04 -35.27 68.18
CA SER A 581 -54.46 -33.98 68.57
C SER A 581 -53.07 -33.80 67.96
N ASN A 582 -52.74 -32.57 67.54
CA ASN A 582 -51.40 -32.20 67.04
C ASN A 582 -50.90 -33.05 65.85
N CYS A 583 -51.80 -33.44 64.94
CA CYS A 583 -51.47 -34.14 63.70
C CYS A 583 -50.63 -33.28 62.75
N GLY A 584 -49.54 -33.83 62.23
CA GLY A 584 -48.78 -33.17 61.17
C GLY A 584 -47.49 -33.87 60.82
N TYR A 585 -46.85 -33.39 59.76
CA TYR A 585 -45.51 -33.81 59.38
C TYR A 585 -44.50 -33.30 60.41
N LYS A 586 -43.69 -34.21 60.97
CA LYS A 586 -42.74 -33.88 62.05
C LYS A 586 -41.30 -33.81 61.59
N THR A 587 -40.94 -34.65 60.62
CA THR A 587 -39.55 -34.79 60.17
C THR A 587 -39.46 -34.63 58.65
N LEU A 588 -38.54 -33.78 58.18
CA LEU A 588 -38.19 -33.69 56.77
C LEU A 588 -37.10 -34.71 56.45
N GLY A 589 -37.29 -35.44 55.36
CA GLY A 589 -36.26 -36.31 54.79
C GLY A 589 -35.44 -35.57 53.74
N TYR A 590 -34.14 -35.85 53.70
CA TYR A 590 -33.19 -35.31 52.73
C TYR A 590 -32.56 -36.41 51.88
N LEU A 591 -32.52 -36.18 50.56
CA LEU A 591 -31.76 -36.96 49.59
C LEU A 591 -30.73 -36.02 48.93
N TYR A 592 -29.45 -36.32 49.16
CA TYR A 592 -28.33 -35.60 48.56
C TYR A 592 -27.73 -36.41 47.42
N GLN A 593 -27.69 -35.85 46.22
CA GLN A 593 -27.10 -36.51 45.07
C GLN A 593 -26.44 -35.50 44.14
N TRP A 594 -25.54 -35.95 43.28
CA TRP A 594 -24.91 -35.07 42.30
C TRP A 594 -25.84 -34.84 41.11
N GLU A 595 -25.97 -33.57 40.73
CA GLU A 595 -26.41 -33.18 39.40
C GLU A 595 -25.21 -32.63 38.60
N TYR A 596 -25.21 -32.89 37.31
CA TYR A 596 -24.11 -32.59 36.39
C TYR A 596 -24.50 -31.52 35.38
N SER A 597 -23.55 -30.65 35.05
CA SER A 597 -23.76 -29.57 34.10
C SER A 597 -23.75 -30.11 32.66
N LYS A 598 -24.75 -29.74 31.87
CA LYS A 598 -24.77 -29.98 30.42
C LYS A 598 -24.12 -28.85 29.60
N GLY A 599 -23.56 -27.83 30.27
CA GLY A 599 -23.03 -26.63 29.63
C GLY A 599 -24.11 -25.60 29.27
N THR A 600 -25.32 -26.04 28.90
CA THR A 600 -26.50 -25.19 28.71
C THR A 600 -27.76 -25.86 29.27
N GLY A 601 -28.74 -25.05 29.71
CA GLY A 601 -30.01 -25.55 30.23
C GLY A 601 -29.94 -26.15 31.64
N ALA A 602 -30.92 -27.00 31.97
CA ALA A 602 -31.05 -27.61 33.28
C ALA A 602 -29.98 -28.68 33.54
N TRP A 603 -29.48 -28.71 34.77
CA TRP A 603 -28.57 -29.74 35.27
C TRP A 603 -29.28 -31.09 35.32
N VAL A 604 -28.52 -32.18 35.20
CA VAL A 604 -29.07 -33.53 35.12
C VAL A 604 -28.53 -34.41 36.23
N ILE A 605 -29.43 -35.13 36.89
CA ILE A 605 -29.06 -36.20 37.82
C ILE A 605 -28.93 -37.48 37.02
N THR A 606 -27.72 -38.03 36.93
CA THR A 606 -27.47 -39.31 36.26
C THR A 606 -27.49 -40.45 37.27
N ASN A 607 -28.07 -41.58 36.90
CA ASN A 607 -28.32 -42.71 37.80
C ASN A 607 -29.01 -42.27 39.11
N PRO A 608 -30.17 -41.61 39.03
CA PRO A 608 -30.82 -41.00 40.19
C PRO A 608 -31.19 -42.07 41.22
N THR A 609 -30.94 -41.77 42.49
CA THR A 609 -31.52 -42.57 43.57
C THR A 609 -32.99 -42.16 43.72
N PRO A 610 -33.95 -43.09 43.68
CA PRO A 610 -35.37 -42.74 43.77
C PRO A 610 -35.68 -42.01 45.07
N LYS A 611 -36.29 -40.82 44.96
CA LYS A 611 -36.80 -40.07 46.11
C LYS A 611 -38.00 -40.81 46.71
N PRO A 612 -38.05 -41.05 48.03
CA PRO A 612 -39.24 -41.58 48.67
C PRO A 612 -40.48 -40.68 48.46
N ALA A 613 -41.66 -41.29 48.46
CA ALA A 613 -42.93 -40.57 48.56
C ALA A 613 -43.07 -39.94 49.96
N ASP A 614 -43.95 -38.96 50.12
CA ASP A 614 -44.27 -38.42 51.45
C ASP A 614 -44.89 -39.52 52.33
N ALA A 615 -44.59 -39.49 53.63
CA ALA A 615 -45.21 -40.38 54.61
C ALA A 615 -46.73 -40.28 54.55
N THR A 616 -47.40 -41.44 54.53
CA THR A 616 -48.85 -41.52 54.40
C THR A 616 -49.52 -40.86 55.59
N THR A 617 -50.53 -40.03 55.37
CA THR A 617 -51.32 -39.47 56.47
C THR A 617 -52.04 -40.61 57.18
N CYS A 618 -51.79 -40.77 58.47
CA CYS A 618 -52.46 -41.78 59.27
C CYS A 618 -53.71 -41.18 59.94
N SER A 619 -54.79 -41.96 60.03
CA SER A 619 -56.07 -41.56 60.62
C SER A 619 -56.62 -42.67 61.52
N GLY A 620 -56.70 -42.42 62.83
CA GLY A 620 -57.24 -43.37 63.82
C GLY A 620 -57.36 -42.73 65.22
N ALA A 621 -58.33 -43.16 66.03
CA ALA A 621 -58.63 -42.53 67.33
C ALA A 621 -57.51 -42.72 68.40
N LEU A 622 -56.65 -43.72 68.21
CA LEU A 622 -55.48 -44.02 69.03
C LEU A 622 -54.26 -43.59 68.21
N GLY A 623 -53.45 -42.65 68.72
CA GLY A 623 -52.40 -41.96 67.95
C GLY A 623 -51.52 -42.84 67.05
N CYS A 624 -50.99 -42.27 65.98
CA CYS A 624 -50.33 -43.01 64.90
C CYS A 624 -49.05 -42.30 64.42
N THR A 625 -48.10 -43.08 63.89
CA THR A 625 -46.88 -42.58 63.23
C THR A 625 -46.62 -43.39 61.97
N SER A 626 -46.39 -42.72 60.85
CA SER A 626 -45.98 -43.33 59.59
C SER A 626 -44.64 -42.73 59.15
N THR A 627 -43.75 -43.59 58.65
CA THR A 627 -42.43 -43.19 58.14
C THR A 627 -42.27 -43.63 56.69
N SER A 628 -41.68 -42.79 55.86
CA SER A 628 -41.33 -43.11 54.48
C SER A 628 -39.83 -42.92 54.24
N GLY A 629 -39.14 -43.99 53.86
CA GLY A 629 -37.69 -43.99 53.63
C GLY A 629 -36.84 -43.75 54.90
N SER A 630 -35.52 -43.78 54.73
CA SER A 630 -34.55 -43.38 55.75
C SER A 630 -34.06 -41.95 55.48
N THR A 631 -33.49 -41.26 56.47
CA THR A 631 -32.88 -39.95 56.24
C THR A 631 -31.61 -39.77 57.08
N PRO A 632 -30.53 -39.16 56.56
CA PRO A 632 -30.33 -38.73 55.16
C PRO A 632 -30.09 -39.90 54.21
N MET A 633 -30.56 -39.77 52.97
CA MET A 633 -30.21 -40.64 51.84
C MET A 633 -29.18 -39.95 50.96
N TYR A 634 -28.33 -40.75 50.29
CA TYR A 634 -27.35 -40.24 49.35
C TYR A 634 -27.41 -40.96 48.01
N GLY A 635 -26.97 -40.28 46.94
CA GLY A 635 -26.83 -40.87 45.62
C GLY A 635 -25.93 -42.11 45.64
N ALA A 636 -26.32 -43.14 44.89
CA ALA A 636 -25.53 -44.37 44.69
C ALA A 636 -24.14 -44.08 44.10
N THR A 637 -23.22 -45.04 44.19
CA THR A 637 -21.86 -44.92 43.60
C THR A 637 -21.90 -44.62 42.11
N SER A 638 -22.89 -45.15 41.38
CA SER A 638 -23.13 -44.86 39.96
C SER A 638 -23.55 -43.41 39.67
N ASN A 639 -24.13 -42.68 40.65
CA ASN A 639 -24.38 -41.24 40.54
C ASN A 639 -23.10 -40.42 40.75
N ARG A 640 -22.11 -40.94 41.47
CA ARG A 640 -20.86 -40.24 41.83
C ARG A 640 -19.74 -40.45 40.83
N ASP A 641 -19.93 -41.35 39.88
CA ASP A 641 -18.93 -41.75 38.90
C ASP A 641 -18.90 -40.80 37.69
N TRP A 642 -17.76 -40.14 37.50
CA TRP A 642 -17.49 -39.22 36.40
C TRP A 642 -17.43 -39.88 35.01
N THR A 643 -17.28 -41.20 34.95
CA THR A 643 -17.22 -41.99 33.72
C THR A 643 -18.61 -42.39 33.22
N ASN A 644 -19.59 -42.50 34.12
CA ASN A 644 -20.87 -43.17 33.88
C ASN A 644 -21.98 -42.27 33.33
N SER A 645 -21.61 -41.23 32.61
CA SER A 645 -22.59 -40.33 32.02
C SER A 645 -22.01 -39.60 30.83
N ALA A 646 -22.80 -39.52 29.76
CA ALA A 646 -22.51 -38.75 28.54
C ALA A 646 -22.52 -37.23 28.81
N ILE A 647 -21.98 -36.79 29.95
CA ILE A 647 -21.81 -35.40 30.35
C ILE A 647 -20.74 -34.79 29.46
N PRO A 648 -21.05 -33.69 28.76
CA PRO A 648 -20.12 -33.06 27.86
C PRO A 648 -18.93 -32.48 28.63
N TRP A 649 -17.78 -32.46 27.98
CA TRP A 649 -16.66 -31.65 28.41
C TRP A 649 -16.96 -30.17 28.16
N LEU A 650 -16.74 -29.35 29.17
CA LEU A 650 -16.89 -27.90 29.12
C LEU A 650 -15.51 -27.28 28.85
N THR A 651 -15.49 -26.28 27.98
CA THR A 651 -14.28 -25.53 27.61
C THR A 651 -14.41 -24.03 27.89
N SER A 652 -15.59 -23.57 28.33
CA SER A 652 -15.84 -22.16 28.65
C SER A 652 -15.03 -21.70 29.86
N ARG A 653 -14.74 -20.39 29.93
CA ARG A 653 -13.96 -19.79 31.02
C ARG A 653 -14.62 -20.06 32.37
N ASN A 654 -13.85 -20.60 33.31
CA ASN A 654 -14.26 -20.91 34.67
C ASN A 654 -13.16 -20.56 35.67
N ALA A 655 -13.37 -19.50 36.46
CA ALA A 655 -12.39 -19.02 37.43
C ALA A 655 -12.10 -20.05 38.54
N VAL A 656 -13.11 -20.79 38.99
CA VAL A 656 -12.96 -21.79 40.07
C VAL A 656 -12.08 -22.96 39.63
N VAL A 657 -12.22 -23.39 38.37
CA VAL A 657 -11.35 -24.41 37.77
C VAL A 657 -9.93 -23.88 37.61
N ASN A 658 -9.76 -22.65 37.11
CA ASN A 658 -8.45 -22.03 36.95
C ASN A 658 -7.71 -21.91 38.30
N ASP A 659 -8.41 -21.51 39.36
CA ASP A 659 -7.86 -21.44 40.72
C ASP A 659 -7.53 -22.81 41.32
N LEU A 660 -8.23 -23.87 40.88
CA LEU A 660 -7.97 -25.25 41.32
C LEU A 660 -6.72 -25.82 40.65
N ILE A 661 -6.56 -25.63 39.34
CA ILE A 661 -5.47 -26.24 38.57
C ILE A 661 -4.19 -25.39 38.53
N GLY A 662 -4.29 -24.09 38.80
CA GLY A 662 -3.17 -23.17 38.69
C GLY A 662 -2.74 -22.88 37.25
N SER A 663 -2.01 -21.78 37.04
CA SER A 663 -1.63 -21.30 35.71
C SER A 663 -0.72 -22.25 34.92
N SER A 664 0.06 -23.10 35.60
CA SER A 664 0.95 -24.08 34.97
C SER A 664 0.20 -25.17 34.18
N ASN A 665 -1.08 -25.39 34.47
CA ASN A 665 -1.91 -26.39 33.80
C ASN A 665 -2.76 -25.83 32.66
N GLY A 666 -2.60 -24.54 32.33
CA GLY A 666 -3.40 -23.81 31.36
C GLY A 666 -4.61 -23.12 31.97
N THR A 667 -5.42 -22.49 31.13
CA THR A 667 -6.62 -21.76 31.55
C THR A 667 -7.83 -22.19 30.72
N THR A 668 -8.95 -22.42 31.40
CA THR A 668 -10.24 -22.63 30.74
C THR A 668 -10.65 -21.42 29.89
N GLY A 669 -11.36 -21.66 28.78
CA GLY A 669 -11.74 -20.64 27.81
C GLY A 669 -10.76 -20.45 26.65
N TYR A 670 -9.56 -21.05 26.71
CA TYR A 670 -8.59 -21.03 25.61
C TYR A 670 -8.68 -22.33 24.80
N VAL A 671 -8.76 -22.21 23.47
CA VAL A 671 -8.77 -23.32 22.51
C VAL A 671 -7.54 -23.21 21.62
N ILE A 672 -6.79 -24.30 21.49
CA ILE A 672 -5.60 -24.31 20.63
C ILE A 672 -6.05 -24.16 19.16
N PRO A 673 -5.52 -23.18 18.40
CA PRO A 673 -5.84 -23.02 16.97
C PRO A 673 -5.46 -24.24 16.14
N THR A 674 -6.20 -24.53 15.07
CA THR A 674 -5.89 -25.64 14.16
C THR A 674 -4.61 -25.42 13.34
N ALA A 675 -4.25 -24.16 13.08
CA ALA A 675 -3.01 -23.80 12.39
C ALA A 675 -1.79 -23.88 13.32
N ASN A 676 -0.62 -24.20 12.73
CA ASN A 676 0.66 -24.20 13.41
C ASN A 676 0.99 -22.77 13.90
N GLN A 677 1.33 -22.62 15.19
CA GLN A 677 1.62 -21.34 15.84
C GLN A 677 3.12 -21.08 16.08
N ALA A 678 4.03 -21.92 15.56
CA ALA A 678 5.45 -21.68 15.69
C ALA A 678 5.83 -20.33 15.03
N PRO A 679 6.60 -19.47 15.71
CA PRO A 679 6.92 -18.15 15.18
C PRO A 679 7.79 -18.27 13.93
N ALA A 680 7.81 -17.25 13.08
CA ALA A 680 8.76 -17.23 11.96
C ALA A 680 10.20 -17.10 12.47
N LEU A 681 11.18 -17.58 11.67
CA LEU A 681 12.59 -17.32 11.94
C LEU A 681 12.88 -15.81 12.00
N SER A 682 13.98 -15.45 12.66
CA SER A 682 14.48 -14.07 12.75
C SER A 682 14.51 -13.36 11.39
N ASN A 683 14.22 -12.06 11.42
CA ASN A 683 14.20 -11.21 10.24
C ASN A 683 15.65 -11.00 9.73
N ILE A 684 15.85 -11.24 8.44
CA ILE A 684 17.11 -11.09 7.72
C ILE A 684 17.00 -10.07 6.59
N SER A 685 16.10 -9.09 6.66
CA SER A 685 16.01 -7.99 5.70
C SER A 685 17.00 -6.86 5.98
N PRO A 686 17.44 -6.10 4.96
CA PRO A 686 18.34 -4.97 5.13
C PRO A 686 17.72 -3.89 6.00
N LEU A 687 18.49 -3.35 6.96
CA LEU A 687 18.04 -2.27 7.85
C LEU A 687 17.69 -0.98 7.09
N ASN A 688 18.31 -0.76 5.94
CA ASN A 688 18.06 0.42 5.13
C ASN A 688 16.85 0.27 4.19
N ASN A 689 16.17 -0.88 4.19
CA ASN A 689 14.91 -1.09 3.50
C ASN A 689 13.74 -0.82 4.45
N LEU A 690 12.94 0.19 4.15
CA LEU A 690 11.76 0.57 4.93
C LEU A 690 10.49 -0.18 4.48
N GLY A 691 10.61 -1.04 3.47
CA GLY A 691 9.49 -1.83 2.94
C GLY A 691 8.73 -1.14 1.82
N SER A 692 7.65 -1.78 1.39
CA SER A 692 6.78 -1.31 0.30
C SER A 692 5.72 -0.31 0.78
N ALA A 693 5.21 0.49 -0.14
CA ALA A 693 4.16 1.48 0.13
C ALA A 693 3.11 1.50 -0.99
N SER A 694 1.85 1.71 -0.61
CA SER A 694 0.73 1.86 -1.54
C SER A 694 -0.14 3.02 -1.09
N ILE A 695 -0.41 3.94 -2.00
CA ILE A 695 -1.41 4.99 -1.88
C ILE A 695 -2.40 4.74 -3.01
N ASP A 696 -3.62 4.36 -2.65
CA ASP A 696 -4.67 3.95 -3.58
C ASP A 696 -5.89 4.86 -3.42
N GLY A 697 -6.57 5.16 -4.52
CA GLY A 697 -7.81 5.95 -4.52
C GLY A 697 -7.64 7.45 -4.22
N VAL A 698 -6.57 8.11 -4.67
CA VAL A 698 -6.38 9.55 -4.45
C VAL A 698 -7.25 10.37 -5.41
N LEU A 699 -8.24 11.08 -4.87
CA LEU A 699 -9.06 12.03 -5.60
C LEU A 699 -8.79 13.46 -5.13
N ILE A 700 -8.57 14.36 -6.08
CA ILE A 700 -8.55 15.80 -5.80
C ILE A 700 -9.97 16.33 -5.96
N GLN A 701 -10.68 16.56 -4.86
CA GLN A 701 -12.06 17.07 -4.90
C GLN A 701 -12.13 18.52 -5.42
N HIS A 702 -11.14 19.33 -5.06
CA HIS A 702 -10.97 20.71 -5.52
C HIS A 702 -9.53 21.13 -5.19
N LEU A 703 -8.85 21.76 -6.14
CA LEU A 703 -7.53 22.36 -5.93
C LEU A 703 -7.46 23.62 -6.76
N LYS A 704 -7.12 24.74 -6.12
CA LYS A 704 -6.90 26.01 -6.82
C LYS A 704 -5.52 26.56 -6.47
N LEU A 705 -4.69 26.69 -7.49
CA LEU A 705 -3.43 27.42 -7.44
C LEU A 705 -3.65 28.75 -8.13
N THR A 706 -3.33 29.85 -7.47
CA THR A 706 -3.52 31.19 -8.04
C THR A 706 -2.29 32.01 -7.74
N THR A 707 -1.78 32.66 -8.77
CA THR A 707 -0.74 33.68 -8.62
C THR A 707 -1.27 34.82 -7.75
N LYS A 708 -0.42 35.45 -6.94
CA LYS A 708 -0.79 36.69 -6.24
C LYS A 708 0.08 37.81 -6.81
N GLY A 709 -0.47 38.56 -7.76
CA GLY A 709 0.12 39.75 -8.37
C GLY A 709 1.21 39.43 -9.40
N LEU A 710 0.95 39.85 -10.64
CA LEU A 710 1.98 40.47 -11.49
C LEU A 710 2.17 41.92 -11.08
#